data_AF-A0AAU5J8J6-F1
#
_entry.id   AF-A0AAU5J8J6-F1
#
_cell.length_a   1.000
_cell.length_b   1.000
_cell.length_c   1.000
_cell.angle_alpha   90.00
_cell.angle_beta   90.00
_cell.angle_gamma   90.00
#
_symmetry.space_group_name_H-M   'P 1'
#
loop_
_entity.id
_entity.type
_entity.pdbx_description
1 polymer ?
#
loop_
_entity_poly.entity_id
_entity_poly.type
_entity_poly.pdbx_seq_one_letter_code
_entity_poly.pdbx_strand_id
1 'polypeptide(L)'
;MRPSRSSLLTSLVACALISPLPPVAYASHPIARPPAAGPAAGPGPAAHPACGRDTDPAWAPTSTTFGEAKGYDPYVGNGYLGHRVPAAGAGYAEPGEKTGWPLYTPRYDGAFVAGLFGRDEDLAAGREVAAALPSWTNLDVRVGDETYGSATPAGRISRYRQTVFLRCGLVRTSLRWTTSDGRATDLTYEVLADRASVHTGAVRLRMTPHWSGTATVTGRLDPRGARRIALDGDGTFRTRGTGTAGAIVQTMRRGSGVTGRTTGTTPPVAGHAAPSRVSAGRTYTFEKYVGVDTALTSRAPRTTAREASRRGARLGWSAVLAESAAVWRRDWSADVSVPGSPDLQKWLRSAQYGLLAATRTGSRDSIAPAGLTSDNYAGMVFWDAETWMYPGLLATRPELARSVVEYRYRTRGQARTNAEKLGFKGLFYPWTSASKGNLWSECQSWNPPHCVTQNHLQGDVSLAVWQYYLATGDRDWLAGHGWQLLRGIADFWASRATANDDGSYSVKEVAGPDEYSNGVTDGVFTNAVAATALRNATRAAGLLGHPAPAEWGRVADGLRIPYDPERKLFLQYAGYDGSTIKQADTVLLVYPLEWPMEPGAAAATLDYYAARTDPDGPAMTDSVHAIDAAAIGEPGCATYTYLQRAVRPFMRGPYALFSEARGAKSGAQDPLSGFPAEDFLTGKGGFLQVFTHGLTGLRLREDGVRLDPMLPPQLREGVTLTGLRYQGRTYDIAIGPRTTQVRLTSGAPFTLHTPAGPRLLSTALTLPTRRPDLAPSTDASRCRPATATSESPGLYAAAAVDGSTATAWSPDGATGTLTVDLGRTGAVAAFAPEWTDVRPASYRLETSADGRRWEPFRVGAVAREVRVTVRSADAGEPTGVRELRVTQP
;
A
#
# COMPACT_ATOMS: atom_id res chain seq x y z
N MET A 1 -24.54 44.85 55.23
CA MET A 1 -24.97 44.38 56.57
C MET A 1 -25.30 42.89 56.51
N ARG A 2 -25.21 42.16 57.65
CA ARG A 2 -25.77 40.80 57.91
C ARG A 2 -27.11 40.97 58.68
N PRO A 3 -27.93 39.93 59.04
CA PRO A 3 -27.84 38.46 58.87
C PRO A 3 -28.41 38.02 57.49
N SER A 4 -29.07 36.88 57.20
CA SER A 4 -29.60 35.66 57.89
C SER A 4 -29.60 34.47 56.88
N ARG A 5 -29.66 33.15 57.18
CA ARG A 5 -30.11 32.27 58.29
C ARG A 5 -31.64 32.02 58.42
N SER A 6 -32.15 30.79 58.58
CA SER A 6 -31.58 29.42 58.44
C SER A 6 -32.68 28.34 58.55
N SER A 7 -32.45 27.14 57.98
CA SER A 7 -32.94 25.82 58.46
C SER A 7 -34.48 25.55 58.44
N LEU A 8 -35.02 24.34 58.67
CA LEU A 8 -34.45 23.06 59.14
C LEU A 8 -35.17 21.84 58.50
N LEU A 9 -34.74 20.63 58.89
CA LEU A 9 -35.17 19.29 58.44
C LEU A 9 -36.68 18.99 58.73
N THR A 10 -37.36 18.00 58.13
CA THR A 10 -37.16 16.54 58.37
C THR A 10 -37.90 15.60 57.41
N SER A 11 -37.30 14.42 57.18
CA SER A 11 -37.83 13.02 57.25
C SER A 11 -39.27 12.66 56.77
N LEU A 12 -39.57 11.44 56.29
CA LEU A 12 -38.85 10.14 56.34
C LEU A 12 -39.21 9.25 55.11
N VAL A 13 -38.76 7.98 55.08
CA VAL A 13 -38.69 7.10 53.89
C VAL A 13 -39.73 5.96 53.91
N ALA A 14 -40.28 5.59 52.74
CA ALA A 14 -40.94 4.30 52.50
C ALA A 14 -40.82 3.81 51.03
N CYS A 15 -40.90 2.50 50.85
CA CYS A 15 -40.44 1.67 49.72
C CYS A 15 -41.12 1.81 48.33
N ALA A 16 -40.27 1.92 47.30
CA ALA A 16 -40.09 0.98 46.16
C ALA A 16 -41.20 0.63 45.10
N LEU A 17 -40.71 0.51 43.85
CA LEU A 17 -41.21 -0.26 42.68
C LEU A 17 -42.33 0.26 41.75
N ILE A 18 -41.90 1.08 40.76
CA ILE A 18 -42.12 0.95 39.29
C ILE A 18 -43.53 0.58 38.76
N SER A 19 -44.18 1.53 38.05
CA SER A 19 -44.79 1.42 36.68
C SER A 19 -45.27 2.84 36.21
N PRO A 20 -46.08 3.08 35.13
CA PRO A 20 -45.50 3.52 33.85
C PRO A 20 -46.13 4.76 33.14
N LEU A 21 -45.32 5.48 32.35
CA LEU A 21 -45.68 6.41 31.24
C LEU A 21 -46.42 7.74 31.66
N PRO A 22 -47.24 8.43 30.82
CA PRO A 22 -46.90 9.78 30.25
C PRO A 22 -48.01 10.85 30.55
N PRO A 23 -48.22 12.00 29.82
CA PRO A 23 -47.51 12.66 28.70
C PRO A 23 -47.36 14.22 28.80
N VAL A 24 -47.04 14.90 27.68
CA VAL A 24 -47.32 16.35 27.39
C VAL A 24 -46.38 17.38 28.11
N ALA A 25 -46.20 18.66 27.73
CA ALA A 25 -46.96 19.61 26.90
C ALA A 25 -46.13 20.38 25.80
N TYR A 26 -46.41 21.68 25.57
CA TYR A 26 -45.86 22.56 24.51
C TYR A 26 -45.71 24.02 25.01
N ALA A 27 -44.82 24.80 24.38
CA ALA A 27 -44.87 26.28 24.34
C ALA A 27 -44.25 26.79 23.01
N SER A 28 -44.69 27.95 22.50
CA SER A 28 -44.53 28.32 21.08
C SER A 28 -44.18 29.80 20.83
N HIS A 29 -43.24 30.09 19.92
CA HIS A 29 -42.97 31.43 19.38
C HIS A 29 -42.49 31.37 17.90
N PRO A 30 -42.44 32.49 17.14
CA PRO A 30 -43.15 32.58 15.86
C PRO A 30 -42.40 32.16 14.58
N ILE A 31 -43.19 31.98 13.52
CA ILE A 31 -42.80 31.47 12.20
C ILE A 31 -42.22 32.58 11.30
N ALA A 32 -41.02 32.37 10.77
CA ALA A 32 -40.51 33.06 9.59
C ALA A 32 -40.92 32.31 8.30
N ARG A 33 -41.23 33.04 7.21
CA ARG A 33 -41.53 32.41 5.92
C ARG A 33 -40.29 31.69 5.35
N PRO A 34 -40.41 30.47 4.80
CA PRO A 34 -39.30 29.83 4.10
C PRO A 34 -39.01 30.56 2.77
N PRO A 35 -37.73 30.63 2.34
CA PRO A 35 -37.38 31.07 0.99
C PRO A 35 -37.87 30.06 -0.05
N ALA A 36 -38.05 30.51 -1.30
CA ALA A 36 -38.55 29.68 -2.39
C ALA A 36 -37.63 28.47 -2.68
N ALA A 37 -38.23 27.35 -3.06
CA ALA A 37 -37.49 26.11 -3.32
C ALA A 37 -36.53 26.28 -4.52
N GLY A 38 -35.23 26.09 -4.26
CA GLY A 38 -34.24 25.93 -5.33
C GLY A 38 -34.51 24.67 -6.16
N PRO A 39 -33.98 24.58 -7.40
CA PRO A 39 -34.24 23.44 -8.28
C PRO A 39 -33.80 22.13 -7.63
N ALA A 40 -34.70 21.16 -7.60
CA ALA A 40 -34.46 19.89 -6.93
C ALA A 40 -33.19 19.21 -7.46
N ALA A 41 -32.32 18.78 -6.54
CA ALA A 41 -31.20 17.93 -6.89
C ALA A 41 -31.73 16.65 -7.53
N GLY A 42 -31.23 16.33 -8.74
CA GLY A 42 -31.60 15.10 -9.44
C GLY A 42 -31.28 13.86 -8.60
N PRO A 43 -32.00 12.74 -8.81
CA PRO A 43 -31.85 11.55 -7.98
C PRO A 43 -30.38 11.11 -7.92
N GLY A 44 -29.85 11.03 -6.69
CA GLY A 44 -28.49 10.54 -6.46
C GLY A 44 -28.33 9.12 -7.03
N PRO A 45 -27.11 8.76 -7.49
CA PRO A 45 -26.89 7.45 -8.11
C PRO A 45 -27.26 6.33 -7.12
N ALA A 46 -28.25 5.53 -7.49
CA ALA A 46 -28.67 4.39 -6.69
C ALA A 46 -27.51 3.41 -6.52
N ALA A 47 -27.31 2.95 -5.28
CA ALA A 47 -26.18 2.11 -4.89
C ALA A 47 -26.12 0.83 -5.73
N HIS A 48 -24.93 0.47 -6.22
CA HIS A 48 -24.76 -0.67 -7.10
C HIS A 48 -24.91 -1.98 -6.29
N PRO A 49 -25.96 -2.81 -6.51
CA PRO A 49 -26.33 -3.88 -5.56
C PRO A 49 -25.23 -4.93 -5.31
N ALA A 50 -24.35 -5.15 -6.30
CA ALA A 50 -23.21 -6.07 -6.18
C ALA A 50 -22.03 -5.52 -5.35
N CYS A 51 -21.91 -4.20 -5.20
CA CYS A 51 -20.74 -3.50 -4.64
C CYS A 51 -20.98 -2.95 -3.22
N GLY A 52 -22.23 -2.66 -2.84
CA GLY A 52 -22.61 -2.30 -1.47
C GLY A 52 -23.05 -0.84 -1.32
N ARG A 53 -22.49 -0.13 -0.34
CA ARG A 53 -22.80 1.29 -0.09
C ARG A 53 -21.87 2.19 -0.91
N ASP A 54 -22.31 2.56 -2.12
CA ASP A 54 -21.61 3.46 -3.06
C ASP A 54 -21.24 4.85 -2.50
N THR A 55 -21.71 5.21 -1.30
CA THR A 55 -21.53 6.53 -0.66
C THR A 55 -20.45 6.58 0.42
N ASP A 56 -19.83 5.45 0.79
CA ASP A 56 -18.71 5.42 1.75
C ASP A 56 -17.39 5.75 1.02
N PRO A 57 -16.73 6.89 1.30
CA PRO A 57 -15.50 7.28 0.59
C PRO A 57 -14.32 6.33 0.81
N ALA A 58 -14.36 5.48 1.86
CA ALA A 58 -13.35 4.46 2.09
C ALA A 58 -13.57 3.16 1.31
N TRP A 59 -14.71 3.02 0.62
CA TRP A 59 -14.98 1.93 -0.33
C TRP A 59 -15.24 2.40 -1.76
N ALA A 60 -15.60 3.68 -1.93
CA ALA A 60 -15.89 4.34 -3.19
C ALA A 60 -15.12 5.68 -3.37
N PRO A 61 -13.77 5.73 -3.31
CA PRO A 61 -13.01 6.93 -3.66
C PRO A 61 -13.45 7.51 -5.01
N THR A 62 -13.67 8.83 -5.05
CA THR A 62 -14.43 9.49 -6.12
C THR A 62 -13.89 10.88 -6.44
N SER A 63 -13.71 11.17 -7.73
CA SER A 63 -13.58 12.51 -8.29
C SER A 63 -14.92 13.04 -8.79
N THR A 64 -15.13 14.36 -8.71
CA THR A 64 -16.19 15.08 -9.44
C THR A 64 -15.66 16.10 -10.44
N THR A 65 -14.36 16.11 -10.69
CA THR A 65 -13.66 17.10 -11.53
C THR A 65 -12.95 16.39 -12.69
N PHE A 66 -13.33 16.67 -13.94
CA PHE A 66 -12.75 15.99 -15.10
C PHE A 66 -11.25 16.30 -15.25
N GLY A 67 -10.41 15.27 -15.22
CA GLY A 67 -8.94 15.39 -15.33
C GLY A 67 -8.20 15.73 -14.03
N GLU A 68 -8.89 15.87 -12.89
CA GLU A 68 -8.27 16.13 -11.57
C GLU A 68 -7.25 15.06 -11.14
N ALA A 69 -7.46 13.82 -11.57
CA ALA A 69 -6.62 12.68 -11.24
C ALA A 69 -5.46 12.44 -12.22
N LYS A 70 -5.09 13.40 -13.09
CA LYS A 70 -4.07 13.20 -14.16
C LYS A 70 -2.82 12.46 -13.65
N GLY A 71 -2.54 11.30 -14.24
CA GLY A 71 -1.41 10.44 -13.86
C GLY A 71 -1.74 9.46 -12.73
N TYR A 72 -2.67 9.82 -11.85
CA TYR A 72 -3.20 8.98 -10.78
C TYR A 72 -4.61 8.45 -11.10
N ASP A 73 -4.85 8.17 -12.39
CA ASP A 73 -6.09 7.61 -12.91
C ASP A 73 -6.38 6.21 -12.30
N PRO A 74 -7.66 5.89 -11.99
CA PRO A 74 -8.02 4.68 -11.24
C PRO A 74 -7.95 3.43 -12.13
N TYR A 75 -7.69 2.27 -11.53
CA TYR A 75 -7.47 1.03 -12.29
C TYR A 75 -8.33 -0.15 -11.82
N VAL A 76 -8.44 -1.14 -12.70
CA VAL A 76 -9.02 -2.46 -12.43
C VAL A 76 -7.93 -3.53 -12.55
N GLY A 77 -8.01 -4.58 -11.72
CA GLY A 77 -7.11 -5.73 -11.79
C GLY A 77 -7.75 -6.98 -11.20
N ASN A 78 -7.45 -8.15 -11.76
CA ASN A 78 -7.96 -9.44 -11.27
C ASN A 78 -6.86 -10.42 -10.83
N GLY A 79 -5.62 -9.94 -10.70
CA GLY A 79 -4.40 -10.72 -10.40
C GLY A 79 -3.84 -11.52 -11.57
N TYR A 80 -4.30 -11.24 -12.79
CA TYR A 80 -3.72 -11.74 -14.04
C TYR A 80 -3.76 -10.66 -15.13
N LEU A 81 -4.88 -9.96 -15.28
CA LEU A 81 -5.12 -8.84 -16.19
C LEU A 81 -5.33 -7.54 -15.41
N GLY A 82 -4.68 -6.45 -15.83
CA GLY A 82 -4.86 -5.10 -15.31
C GLY A 82 -5.15 -4.04 -16.39
N HIS A 83 -5.78 -2.93 -16.00
CA HIS A 83 -6.01 -1.77 -16.88
C HIS A 83 -6.23 -0.47 -16.09
N ARG A 84 -5.56 0.63 -16.48
CA ARG A 84 -5.83 1.98 -15.98
C ARG A 84 -6.94 2.65 -16.79
N VAL A 85 -7.94 3.19 -16.10
CA VAL A 85 -9.15 3.75 -16.69
C VAL A 85 -9.05 5.28 -16.68
N PRO A 86 -8.71 5.93 -17.81
CA PRO A 86 -8.54 7.39 -17.87
C PRO A 86 -9.77 8.14 -17.35
N ALA A 87 -9.61 9.43 -17.05
CA ALA A 87 -10.72 10.36 -16.82
C ALA A 87 -11.82 10.34 -17.91
N ALA A 88 -11.56 9.83 -19.11
CA ALA A 88 -12.58 9.57 -20.14
C ALA A 88 -13.52 8.38 -19.83
N GLY A 89 -13.25 7.59 -18.80
CA GLY A 89 -14.01 6.40 -18.40
C GLY A 89 -13.75 5.13 -19.21
N ALA A 90 -13.09 5.25 -20.36
CA ALA A 90 -12.60 4.15 -21.17
C ALA A 90 -11.53 4.67 -22.16
N GLY A 91 -10.64 3.77 -22.59
CA GLY A 91 -9.72 4.01 -23.70
C GLY A 91 -8.25 4.05 -23.32
N TYR A 92 -7.53 5.00 -23.91
CA TYR A 92 -6.09 5.21 -23.73
C TYR A 92 -5.84 6.69 -23.52
N ALA A 93 -5.04 7.05 -22.53
CA ALA A 93 -4.43 8.37 -22.42
C ALA A 93 -2.92 8.24 -22.16
N GLU A 94 -2.23 9.34 -22.37
CA GLU A 94 -0.79 9.48 -22.24
C GLU A 94 -0.54 10.84 -21.57
N PRO A 95 -0.39 10.91 -20.23
CA PRO A 95 -0.33 12.19 -19.50
C PRO A 95 0.90 13.07 -19.81
N GLY A 96 1.86 12.57 -20.59
CA GLY A 96 3.04 13.32 -21.07
C GLY A 96 4.25 13.33 -20.12
N GLU A 97 4.07 12.83 -18.89
CA GLU A 97 5.15 12.56 -17.93
C GLU A 97 5.97 11.33 -18.36
N LYS A 98 7.19 11.19 -17.82
CA LYS A 98 8.05 10.01 -18.05
C LYS A 98 8.07 9.08 -16.84
N THR A 99 8.11 7.78 -17.10
CA THR A 99 8.42 6.74 -16.10
C THR A 99 9.79 6.97 -15.45
N GLY A 100 9.98 6.40 -14.26
CA GLY A 100 11.28 6.38 -13.59
C GLY A 100 12.28 5.40 -14.23
N TRP A 101 13.34 5.11 -13.49
CA TRP A 101 14.27 4.03 -13.80
C TRP A 101 13.54 2.67 -13.90
N PRO A 102 13.95 1.75 -14.79
CA PRO A 102 15.03 1.84 -15.77
C PRO A 102 14.57 2.32 -17.17
N LEU A 103 13.30 2.77 -17.32
CA LEU A 103 12.68 2.93 -18.63
C LEU A 103 12.76 4.33 -19.23
N TYR A 104 12.46 5.38 -18.45
CA TYR A 104 12.41 6.76 -18.92
C TYR A 104 11.48 7.04 -20.13
N THR A 105 10.57 6.10 -20.45
CA THR A 105 9.57 6.21 -21.51
C THR A 105 8.36 7.03 -21.04
N PRO A 106 7.58 7.65 -21.96
CA PRO A 106 6.31 8.30 -21.61
C PRO A 106 5.37 7.36 -20.84
N ARG A 107 4.69 7.89 -19.83
CA ARG A 107 3.63 7.21 -19.07
C ARG A 107 2.36 7.11 -19.91
N TYR A 108 1.60 6.03 -19.73
CA TYR A 108 0.37 5.74 -20.47
C TYR A 108 -0.59 4.88 -19.64
N ASP A 109 -1.88 4.93 -19.96
CA ASP A 109 -2.88 4.02 -19.39
C ASP A 109 -2.74 2.60 -19.96
N GLY A 110 -1.80 1.88 -19.37
CA GLY A 110 -1.37 0.57 -19.82
C GLY A 110 -2.36 -0.56 -19.52
N ALA A 111 -2.15 -1.65 -20.25
CA ALA A 111 -2.94 -2.88 -20.18
C ALA A 111 -1.97 -4.06 -19.96
N PHE A 112 -1.93 -4.63 -18.77
CA PHE A 112 -0.84 -5.54 -18.37
C PHE A 112 -1.34 -6.95 -18.08
N VAL A 113 -0.44 -7.93 -18.31
CA VAL A 113 -0.65 -9.35 -17.99
C VAL A 113 0.49 -9.85 -17.10
N ALA A 114 0.15 -10.56 -16.03
CA ALA A 114 1.12 -11.16 -15.12
C ALA A 114 2.12 -12.06 -15.87
N GLY A 115 3.42 -11.83 -15.64
CA GLY A 115 4.52 -12.58 -16.26
C GLY A 115 4.82 -12.26 -17.72
N LEU A 116 4.11 -11.31 -18.37
CA LEU A 116 4.29 -11.02 -19.79
C LEU A 116 5.43 -10.01 -20.04
N PHE A 117 6.64 -10.53 -20.21
CA PHE A 117 7.84 -9.74 -20.52
C PHE A 117 8.21 -9.80 -22.01
N GLY A 118 8.75 -8.70 -22.53
CA GLY A 118 9.40 -8.60 -23.84
C GLY A 118 10.76 -7.90 -23.74
N ARG A 119 11.40 -7.64 -24.88
CA ARG A 119 12.64 -6.85 -25.01
C ARG A 119 12.46 -5.79 -26.09
N ASP A 120 13.16 -4.68 -25.98
CA ASP A 120 13.36 -3.66 -27.02
C ASP A 120 14.85 -3.32 -26.98
N GLU A 121 15.56 -3.39 -28.11
CA GLU A 121 17.04 -3.32 -28.10
C GLU A 121 17.56 -1.93 -27.68
N ASP A 122 16.85 -0.87 -28.07
CA ASP A 122 17.12 0.52 -27.71
C ASP A 122 16.74 0.90 -26.25
N LEU A 123 16.19 -0.05 -25.47
CA LEU A 123 15.60 0.23 -24.15
C LEU A 123 16.17 -0.70 -23.08
N ALA A 124 16.52 -0.15 -21.91
CA ALA A 124 17.03 -0.92 -20.76
C ALA A 124 18.18 -1.90 -21.14
N ALA A 125 19.05 -1.48 -22.06
CA ALA A 125 20.15 -2.26 -22.63
C ALA A 125 19.72 -3.62 -23.24
N GLY A 126 18.56 -3.68 -23.90
CA GLY A 126 18.05 -4.88 -24.59
C GLY A 126 17.56 -5.99 -23.65
N ARG A 127 17.46 -5.72 -22.34
CA ARG A 127 17.03 -6.68 -21.31
C ARG A 127 15.50 -6.84 -21.27
N GLU A 128 15.03 -7.82 -20.50
CA GLU A 128 13.60 -8.07 -20.35
C GLU A 128 12.89 -6.99 -19.51
N VAL A 129 11.74 -6.54 -20.03
CA VAL A 129 10.90 -5.47 -19.50
C VAL A 129 9.42 -5.82 -19.74
N ALA A 130 8.51 -5.32 -18.90
CA ALA A 130 7.07 -5.64 -19.02
C ALA A 130 6.48 -5.21 -20.38
N ALA A 131 5.72 -6.10 -20.99
CA ALA A 131 5.01 -5.85 -22.24
C ALA A 131 3.55 -5.48 -21.98
N ALA A 132 3.03 -4.54 -22.76
CA ALA A 132 1.66 -4.05 -22.65
C ALA A 132 0.81 -4.49 -23.84
N LEU A 133 -0.45 -4.82 -23.57
CA LEU A 133 -1.49 -5.12 -24.56
C LEU A 133 -2.03 -3.83 -25.22
N PRO A 134 -2.69 -3.92 -26.39
CA PRO A 134 -3.55 -2.83 -26.85
C PRO A 134 -4.60 -2.49 -25.78
N SER A 135 -4.97 -1.20 -25.64
CA SER A 135 -5.95 -0.81 -24.63
C SER A 135 -7.30 -1.47 -24.95
N TRP A 136 -7.84 -2.19 -23.97
CA TRP A 136 -8.97 -3.06 -24.17
C TRP A 136 -10.31 -2.45 -23.72
N THR A 137 -10.32 -1.24 -23.16
CA THR A 137 -11.55 -0.64 -22.61
C THR A 137 -12.39 0.15 -23.62
N ASN A 138 -11.85 0.57 -24.77
CA ASN A 138 -12.53 1.43 -25.77
C ASN A 138 -13.96 1.00 -26.16
N LEU A 139 -14.94 1.84 -25.83
CA LEU A 139 -16.28 1.86 -26.44
C LEU A 139 -16.49 3.27 -27.00
N ASP A 140 -15.85 3.54 -28.14
CA ASP A 140 -15.73 4.89 -28.70
C ASP A 140 -17.10 5.37 -29.22
N VAL A 141 -17.56 6.56 -28.81
CA VAL A 141 -18.89 7.11 -29.14
C VAL A 141 -18.75 8.28 -30.11
N ARG A 142 -19.33 8.16 -31.31
CA ARG A 142 -19.29 9.20 -32.36
C ARG A 142 -20.68 9.78 -32.62
N VAL A 143 -20.75 11.12 -32.67
CA VAL A 143 -21.98 11.91 -32.76
C VAL A 143 -21.80 13.01 -33.82
N GLY A 144 -22.26 12.76 -35.05
CA GLY A 144 -21.78 13.51 -36.22
C GLY A 144 -20.29 13.20 -36.44
N ASP A 145 -19.46 14.22 -36.58
CA ASP A 145 -18.04 14.05 -36.91
C ASP A 145 -17.12 14.00 -35.68
N GLU A 146 -17.59 14.44 -34.52
CA GLU A 146 -16.85 14.31 -33.25
C GLU A 146 -16.98 12.92 -32.63
N THR A 147 -15.88 12.41 -32.09
CA THR A 147 -15.82 11.18 -31.28
C THR A 147 -15.36 11.51 -29.86
N TYR A 148 -16.06 10.98 -28.87
CA TYR A 148 -15.75 11.13 -27.46
C TYR A 148 -14.54 10.29 -27.05
N GLY A 149 -13.66 10.85 -26.21
CA GLY A 149 -12.55 10.13 -25.57
C GLY A 149 -11.58 11.06 -24.85
N SER A 150 -10.36 10.57 -24.56
CA SER A 150 -9.32 11.30 -23.81
C SER A 150 -8.87 12.63 -24.42
N ALA A 151 -9.14 12.87 -25.71
CA ALA A 151 -8.85 14.11 -26.42
C ALA A 151 -10.02 15.13 -26.40
N THR A 152 -11.17 14.79 -25.81
CA THR A 152 -12.31 15.71 -25.70
C THR A 152 -11.99 16.86 -24.72
N PRO A 153 -12.05 18.14 -25.13
CA PRO A 153 -11.69 19.25 -24.24
C PRO A 153 -12.57 19.34 -23.00
N ALA A 154 -11.99 19.68 -21.85
CA ALA A 154 -12.68 19.70 -20.55
C ALA A 154 -13.95 20.58 -20.54
N GLY A 155 -13.95 21.72 -21.25
CA GLY A 155 -15.12 22.59 -21.40
C GLY A 155 -16.31 21.98 -22.17
N ARG A 156 -16.17 20.77 -22.72
CA ARG A 156 -17.25 19.97 -23.32
C ARG A 156 -17.87 18.97 -22.36
N ILE A 157 -17.32 18.86 -21.14
CA ILE A 157 -17.69 17.90 -20.13
C ILE A 157 -18.39 18.62 -18.97
N SER A 158 -19.51 18.07 -18.52
CA SER A 158 -20.22 18.54 -17.32
C SER A 158 -20.79 17.37 -16.54
N ARG A 159 -21.26 17.60 -15.31
CA ARG A 159 -21.84 16.55 -14.42
C ARG A 159 -20.90 15.35 -14.21
N TYR A 160 -19.60 15.58 -14.21
CA TYR A 160 -18.58 14.53 -14.11
C TYR A 160 -18.60 13.86 -12.73
N ARG A 161 -18.42 12.53 -12.73
CA ARG A 161 -18.10 11.71 -11.57
C ARG A 161 -17.34 10.48 -12.03
N GLN A 162 -16.18 10.21 -11.45
CA GLN A 162 -15.49 8.93 -11.62
C GLN A 162 -15.16 8.34 -10.25
N THR A 163 -15.52 7.07 -10.07
CA THR A 163 -15.49 6.35 -8.79
C THR A 163 -14.84 4.97 -8.97
N VAL A 164 -13.96 4.58 -8.05
CA VAL A 164 -13.45 3.20 -7.95
C VAL A 164 -14.10 2.50 -6.77
N PHE A 165 -14.79 1.38 -7.03
CA PHE A 165 -15.50 0.59 -6.02
C PHE A 165 -14.61 -0.56 -5.55
N LEU A 166 -13.81 -0.29 -4.52
CA LEU A 166 -12.79 -1.22 -4.02
C LEU A 166 -13.39 -2.58 -3.60
N ARG A 167 -14.64 -2.60 -3.08
CA ARG A 167 -15.39 -3.81 -2.70
C ARG A 167 -15.67 -4.80 -3.85
N CYS A 168 -15.58 -4.38 -5.12
CA CYS A 168 -16.00 -5.19 -6.26
C CYS A 168 -15.10 -5.05 -7.52
N GLY A 169 -14.00 -4.30 -7.46
CA GLY A 169 -13.05 -4.13 -8.57
C GLY A 169 -13.64 -3.47 -9.81
N LEU A 170 -14.53 -2.50 -9.61
CA LEU A 170 -15.26 -1.78 -10.65
C LEU A 170 -14.85 -0.31 -10.66
N VAL A 171 -14.48 0.23 -11.83
CA VAL A 171 -14.43 1.69 -12.05
C VAL A 171 -15.70 2.10 -12.80
N ARG A 172 -16.36 3.18 -12.35
CA ARG A 172 -17.46 3.83 -13.05
C ARG A 172 -17.11 5.28 -13.33
N THR A 173 -17.33 5.74 -14.56
CA THR A 173 -17.29 7.16 -14.94
C THR A 173 -18.63 7.56 -15.54
N SER A 174 -19.25 8.60 -14.99
CA SER A 174 -20.51 9.19 -15.45
C SER A 174 -20.30 10.68 -15.76
N LEU A 175 -20.84 11.16 -16.90
CA LEU A 175 -20.67 12.54 -17.35
C LEU A 175 -21.70 12.93 -18.42
N ARG A 176 -21.76 14.22 -18.72
CA ARG A 176 -22.42 14.79 -19.90
C ARG A 176 -21.36 15.34 -20.85
N TRP A 177 -21.36 14.86 -22.09
CA TRP A 177 -20.55 15.38 -23.18
C TRP A 177 -21.42 16.18 -24.15
N THR A 178 -20.91 17.30 -24.67
CA THR A 178 -21.60 18.15 -25.66
C THR A 178 -20.72 18.40 -26.88
N THR A 179 -21.22 18.10 -28.08
CA THR A 179 -20.57 18.36 -29.39
C THR A 179 -20.62 19.83 -29.78
N SER A 180 -19.98 20.20 -30.90
CA SER A 180 -19.78 21.58 -31.38
C SER A 180 -21.09 22.21 -31.83
N ASP A 181 -21.95 21.41 -32.45
CA ASP A 181 -23.34 21.70 -32.77
C ASP A 181 -24.31 21.53 -31.57
N GLY A 182 -23.79 21.46 -30.33
CA GLY A 182 -24.58 21.53 -29.10
C GLY A 182 -25.31 20.25 -28.69
N ARG A 183 -25.14 19.12 -29.38
CA ARG A 183 -25.83 17.85 -29.05
C ARG A 183 -25.28 17.22 -27.77
N ALA A 184 -25.93 17.53 -26.64
CA ALA A 184 -25.59 16.97 -25.32
C ALA A 184 -25.98 15.48 -25.19
N THR A 185 -25.08 14.68 -24.62
CA THR A 185 -25.25 13.24 -24.40
C THR A 185 -24.73 12.85 -23.03
N ASP A 186 -25.57 12.24 -22.19
CA ASP A 186 -25.11 11.64 -20.93
C ASP A 186 -24.50 10.26 -21.22
N LEU A 187 -23.29 10.05 -20.72
CA LEU A 187 -22.52 8.82 -20.84
C LEU A 187 -22.27 8.22 -19.45
N THR A 188 -22.30 6.90 -19.33
CA THR A 188 -21.77 6.19 -18.16
C THR A 188 -21.02 4.95 -18.62
N TYR A 189 -19.72 4.96 -18.39
CA TYR A 189 -18.82 3.82 -18.55
C TYR A 189 -18.66 3.09 -17.22
N GLU A 190 -18.62 1.77 -17.29
CA GLU A 190 -18.36 0.87 -16.18
C GLU A 190 -17.35 -0.18 -16.68
N VAL A 191 -16.21 -0.28 -16.01
CA VAL A 191 -15.06 -1.14 -16.39
C VAL A 191 -14.73 -2.07 -15.23
N LEU A 192 -14.53 -3.36 -15.51
CA LEU A 192 -14.02 -4.34 -14.53
C LEU A 192 -13.04 -5.31 -15.19
N ALA A 193 -12.05 -5.77 -14.41
CA ALA A 193 -11.35 -7.02 -14.66
C ALA A 193 -12.07 -8.11 -13.85
N ASP A 194 -12.45 -9.22 -14.47
CA ASP A 194 -13.33 -10.20 -13.86
C ASP A 194 -12.56 -11.05 -12.84
N ARG A 195 -12.93 -10.94 -11.55
CA ARG A 195 -12.28 -11.67 -10.46
C ARG A 195 -12.66 -13.15 -10.43
N ALA A 196 -13.82 -13.52 -10.97
CA ALA A 196 -14.20 -14.92 -11.18
C ALA A 196 -13.52 -15.51 -12.43
N SER A 197 -13.49 -14.76 -13.54
CA SER A 197 -12.92 -15.19 -14.82
C SER A 197 -11.53 -14.59 -15.06
N VAL A 198 -10.47 -15.33 -14.70
CA VAL A 198 -9.06 -14.88 -14.80
C VAL A 198 -8.70 -14.25 -16.16
N HIS A 199 -9.19 -14.82 -17.26
CA HIS A 199 -8.91 -14.36 -18.63
C HIS A 199 -9.84 -13.24 -19.14
N THR A 200 -10.78 -12.70 -18.34
CA THR A 200 -11.83 -11.79 -18.85
C THR A 200 -11.72 -10.36 -18.30
N GLY A 201 -11.83 -9.38 -19.20
CA GLY A 201 -12.18 -8.00 -18.88
C GLY A 201 -13.56 -7.65 -19.45
N ALA A 202 -14.29 -6.72 -18.83
CA ALA A 202 -15.60 -6.30 -19.30
C ALA A 202 -15.80 -4.78 -19.21
N VAL A 203 -16.56 -4.24 -20.16
CA VAL A 203 -16.96 -2.83 -20.23
C VAL A 203 -18.45 -2.73 -20.53
N ARG A 204 -19.17 -1.88 -19.80
CA ARG A 204 -20.54 -1.46 -20.13
C ARG A 204 -20.55 0.04 -20.37
N LEU A 205 -21.18 0.45 -21.47
CA LEU A 205 -21.55 1.84 -21.75
C LEU A 205 -23.08 1.96 -21.68
N ARG A 206 -23.55 2.99 -20.98
CA ARG A 206 -24.91 3.54 -21.10
C ARG A 206 -24.83 4.92 -21.72
N MET A 207 -25.63 5.16 -22.76
CA MET A 207 -25.67 6.41 -23.51
C MET A 207 -27.11 6.93 -23.55
N THR A 208 -27.35 8.15 -23.06
CA THR A 208 -28.66 8.84 -23.09
C THR A 208 -28.48 10.19 -23.80
N PRO A 209 -28.77 10.28 -25.11
CA PRO A 209 -28.71 11.55 -25.84
C PRO A 209 -29.89 12.45 -25.49
N HIS A 210 -29.67 13.76 -25.49
CA HIS A 210 -30.72 14.79 -25.35
C HIS A 210 -31.22 15.30 -26.72
N TRP A 211 -31.03 14.47 -27.74
CA TRP A 211 -31.30 14.74 -29.15
C TRP A 211 -31.69 13.44 -29.86
N SER A 212 -32.30 13.55 -31.04
CA SER A 212 -32.72 12.43 -31.88
C SER A 212 -31.92 12.41 -33.19
N GLY A 213 -31.57 11.24 -33.72
CA GLY A 213 -30.74 11.15 -34.93
C GLY A 213 -29.97 9.84 -35.01
N THR A 214 -28.72 9.88 -35.47
CA THR A 214 -27.82 8.71 -35.54
C THR A 214 -26.57 8.92 -34.69
N ALA A 215 -26.30 7.98 -33.79
CA ALA A 215 -25.02 7.86 -33.07
C ALA A 215 -24.32 6.56 -33.51
N THR A 216 -22.99 6.52 -33.45
CA THR A 216 -22.22 5.27 -33.67
C THR A 216 -21.47 4.92 -32.39
N VAL A 217 -21.56 3.67 -31.94
CA VAL A 217 -20.69 3.13 -30.89
C VAL A 217 -19.78 2.07 -31.51
N THR A 218 -18.47 2.15 -31.23
CA THR A 218 -17.46 1.25 -31.79
C THR A 218 -16.68 0.55 -30.68
N GLY A 219 -16.78 -0.78 -30.61
CA GLY A 219 -15.90 -1.59 -29.77
C GLY A 219 -14.54 -1.79 -30.43
N ARG A 220 -13.47 -1.29 -29.82
CA ARG A 220 -12.10 -1.31 -30.36
C ARG A 220 -11.11 -1.94 -29.36
N LEU A 221 -9.96 -2.37 -29.86
CA LEU A 221 -8.74 -2.54 -29.07
C LEU A 221 -7.73 -1.50 -29.60
N ASP A 222 -7.28 -0.56 -28.76
CA ASP A 222 -6.45 0.56 -29.23
C ASP A 222 -4.97 0.14 -29.29
N PRO A 223 -4.36 0.01 -30.49
CA PRO A 223 -2.98 -0.44 -30.62
C PRO A 223 -1.97 0.53 -29.99
N ARG A 224 -2.35 1.78 -29.70
CA ARG A 224 -1.50 2.74 -29.00
C ARG A 224 -1.16 2.33 -27.57
N GLY A 225 -1.91 1.43 -26.96
CA GLY A 225 -1.57 0.82 -25.66
C GLY A 225 -0.46 -0.24 -25.73
N ALA A 226 -0.20 -0.82 -26.91
CA ALA A 226 0.72 -1.93 -27.04
C ALA A 226 2.19 -1.50 -26.88
N ARG A 227 2.98 -2.26 -26.09
CA ARG A 227 4.43 -2.04 -25.89
C ARG A 227 5.17 -3.38 -25.82
N ARG A 228 6.35 -3.45 -26.43
CA ARG A 228 7.20 -4.67 -26.58
C ARG A 228 6.48 -5.91 -27.11
N ILE A 229 5.40 -5.75 -27.88
CA ILE A 229 4.75 -6.82 -28.66
C ILE A 229 4.74 -6.49 -30.15
N ALA A 230 4.69 -7.53 -30.98
CA ALA A 230 4.15 -7.46 -32.34
C ALA A 230 2.69 -7.93 -32.27
N LEU A 231 1.75 -7.08 -32.67
CA LEU A 231 0.30 -7.31 -32.58
C LEU A 231 -0.30 -7.45 -33.98
N ASP A 232 -0.96 -8.57 -34.23
CA ASP A 232 -1.63 -8.87 -35.48
C ASP A 232 -3.01 -8.18 -35.54
N GLY A 233 -3.47 -7.82 -36.73
CA GLY A 233 -4.81 -7.24 -36.94
C GLY A 233 -5.97 -8.14 -36.49
N ASP A 234 -5.71 -9.46 -36.38
CA ASP A 234 -6.68 -10.45 -35.90
C ASP A 234 -6.55 -10.80 -34.40
N GLY A 235 -5.67 -10.08 -33.67
CA GLY A 235 -5.60 -10.07 -32.21
C GLY A 235 -4.67 -11.09 -31.57
N THR A 236 -3.99 -11.94 -32.34
CA THR A 236 -2.78 -12.60 -31.84
C THR A 236 -1.64 -11.60 -31.68
N PHE A 237 -0.68 -11.97 -30.83
CA PHE A 237 0.56 -11.22 -30.68
C PHE A 237 1.71 -12.15 -30.29
N ARG A 238 2.94 -11.66 -30.46
CA ARG A 238 4.14 -12.19 -29.80
C ARG A 238 4.87 -11.08 -29.09
N THR A 239 5.41 -11.35 -27.90
CA THR A 239 6.37 -10.45 -27.26
C THR A 239 7.67 -10.39 -28.06
N ARG A 240 8.21 -9.18 -28.22
CA ARG A 240 9.52 -8.95 -28.85
C ARG A 240 10.62 -9.58 -27.99
N GLY A 241 11.66 -10.14 -28.61
CA GLY A 241 12.80 -10.79 -27.94
C GLY A 241 12.50 -12.12 -27.22
N THR A 242 11.44 -12.19 -26.40
CA THR A 242 11.09 -13.40 -25.63
C THR A 242 10.17 -14.36 -26.38
N GLY A 243 9.48 -13.91 -27.44
CA GLY A 243 8.73 -14.74 -28.39
C GLY A 243 7.40 -15.33 -27.88
N THR A 244 7.01 -15.03 -26.63
CA THR A 244 5.78 -15.49 -25.98
C THR A 244 4.57 -15.13 -26.82
N ALA A 245 3.90 -16.15 -27.36
CA ALA A 245 2.65 -15.96 -28.10
C ALA A 245 1.49 -15.68 -27.15
N GLY A 246 0.54 -14.86 -27.59
CA GLY A 246 -0.71 -14.61 -26.88
C GLY A 246 -1.82 -14.17 -27.81
N ALA A 247 -2.99 -13.93 -27.24
CA ALA A 247 -4.14 -13.41 -27.97
C ALA A 247 -5.03 -12.54 -27.08
N ILE A 248 -5.58 -11.49 -27.68
CA ILE A 248 -6.67 -10.70 -27.13
C ILE A 248 -7.85 -10.70 -28.12
N VAL A 249 -9.02 -11.12 -27.64
CA VAL A 249 -10.24 -11.28 -28.46
C VAL A 249 -11.38 -10.51 -27.81
N GLN A 250 -12.01 -9.60 -28.56
CA GLN A 250 -13.23 -8.93 -28.11
C GLN A 250 -14.50 -9.61 -28.64
N THR A 251 -15.57 -9.58 -27.84
CA THR A 251 -16.92 -9.98 -28.22
C THR A 251 -17.91 -8.92 -27.74
N MET A 252 -18.66 -8.35 -28.68
CA MET A 252 -19.66 -7.31 -28.43
C MET A 252 -21.02 -7.92 -28.11
N ARG A 253 -21.75 -7.30 -27.19
CA ARG A 253 -23.16 -7.59 -26.86
C ARG A 253 -23.95 -6.27 -26.83
N ARG A 254 -25.10 -6.27 -27.51
CA ARG A 254 -26.07 -5.17 -27.39
C ARG A 254 -26.89 -5.38 -26.11
N GLY A 255 -27.02 -4.34 -25.29
CA GLY A 255 -27.89 -4.31 -24.13
C GLY A 255 -29.27 -3.74 -24.47
N SER A 256 -29.97 -3.24 -23.45
CA SER A 256 -31.28 -2.61 -23.61
C SER A 256 -31.25 -1.40 -24.55
N GLY A 257 -32.34 -1.22 -25.31
CA GLY A 257 -32.59 -0.05 -26.14
C GLY A 257 -32.14 -0.15 -27.60
N VAL A 258 -31.14 -0.97 -27.93
CA VAL A 258 -30.52 -1.06 -29.27
C VAL A 258 -31.19 -2.16 -30.13
N THR A 259 -31.58 -1.83 -31.36
CA THR A 259 -32.28 -2.76 -32.29
C THR A 259 -31.38 -3.25 -33.43
N GLY A 260 -31.61 -4.47 -33.92
CA GLY A 260 -30.86 -5.11 -35.01
C GLY A 260 -29.76 -6.08 -34.56
N ARG A 261 -29.33 -6.97 -35.47
CA ARG A 261 -28.51 -8.17 -35.17
C ARG A 261 -27.01 -7.92 -35.37
N THR A 262 -26.23 -7.81 -34.28
CA THR A 262 -24.75 -7.85 -34.32
C THR A 262 -24.17 -8.75 -33.22
N THR A 263 -24.51 -10.03 -33.22
CA THR A 263 -23.73 -11.06 -32.53
C THR A 263 -22.63 -11.55 -33.46
N GLY A 264 -21.40 -11.04 -33.29
CA GLY A 264 -20.27 -11.38 -34.13
C GLY A 264 -18.93 -11.25 -33.41
N THR A 265 -18.01 -12.16 -33.70
CA THR A 265 -16.57 -11.99 -33.39
C THR A 265 -15.89 -11.34 -34.59
N THR A 266 -15.71 -10.02 -34.54
CA THR A 266 -15.01 -9.22 -35.57
C THR A 266 -13.48 -9.42 -35.53
N PRO A 267 -12.75 -8.94 -36.56
CA PRO A 267 -11.31 -8.69 -36.45
C PRO A 267 -11.05 -7.73 -35.27
N PRO A 268 -10.38 -8.16 -34.20
CA PRO A 268 -10.43 -7.47 -32.91
C PRO A 268 -9.74 -6.10 -32.88
N VAL A 269 -8.80 -5.77 -33.78
CA VAL A 269 -8.15 -4.43 -33.78
C VAL A 269 -9.02 -3.38 -34.47
N ALA A 270 -9.55 -3.66 -35.67
CA ALA A 270 -10.34 -2.68 -36.45
C ALA A 270 -11.72 -2.36 -35.84
N GLY A 271 -12.25 -3.26 -35.00
CA GLY A 271 -13.48 -3.04 -34.24
C GLY A 271 -14.78 -3.27 -35.02
N HIS A 272 -15.91 -2.85 -34.42
CA HIS A 272 -17.23 -2.95 -35.05
C HIS A 272 -18.09 -1.72 -34.74
N ALA A 273 -18.40 -0.93 -35.77
CA ALA A 273 -19.24 0.24 -35.67
C ALA A 273 -20.73 -0.15 -35.69
N ALA A 274 -21.47 0.24 -34.66
CA ALA A 274 -22.92 0.04 -34.56
C ALA A 274 -23.68 1.37 -34.76
N PRO A 275 -23.94 1.80 -36.01
CA PRO A 275 -24.81 2.95 -36.26
C PRO A 275 -26.20 2.64 -35.70
N SER A 276 -26.65 3.49 -34.78
CA SER A 276 -27.88 3.31 -34.02
C SER A 276 -28.75 4.55 -34.20
N ARG A 277 -30.00 4.37 -34.63
CA ARG A 277 -30.99 5.44 -34.52
C ARG A 277 -31.29 5.67 -33.04
N VAL A 278 -31.11 6.92 -32.59
CA VAL A 278 -31.30 7.34 -31.21
C VAL A 278 -32.43 8.37 -31.10
N SER A 279 -32.93 8.53 -29.88
CA SER A 279 -34.06 9.40 -29.56
C SER A 279 -33.78 10.10 -28.23
N ALA A 280 -34.15 11.38 -28.14
CA ALA A 280 -33.93 12.19 -26.95
C ALA A 280 -34.50 11.51 -25.69
N GLY A 281 -33.73 11.53 -24.60
CA GLY A 281 -34.12 10.97 -23.29
C GLY A 281 -34.11 9.44 -23.18
N ARG A 282 -33.97 8.69 -24.28
CA ARG A 282 -33.93 7.21 -24.24
C ARG A 282 -32.51 6.70 -24.03
N THR A 283 -32.31 5.83 -23.05
CA THR A 283 -31.01 5.18 -22.80
C THR A 283 -30.77 3.98 -23.72
N TYR A 284 -29.55 3.87 -24.23
CA TYR A 284 -29.02 2.77 -25.03
C TYR A 284 -27.83 2.13 -24.29
N THR A 285 -27.82 0.80 -24.16
CA THR A 285 -26.76 0.06 -23.44
C THR A 285 -25.93 -0.80 -24.40
N PHE A 286 -24.61 -0.74 -24.26
CA PHE A 286 -23.64 -1.52 -25.03
C PHE A 286 -22.70 -2.24 -24.05
N GLU A 287 -22.36 -3.49 -24.33
CA GLU A 287 -21.47 -4.31 -23.51
C GLU A 287 -20.35 -4.87 -24.39
N LYS A 288 -19.11 -4.86 -23.88
CA LYS A 288 -17.95 -5.49 -24.49
C LYS A 288 -17.28 -6.42 -23.49
N TYR A 289 -16.98 -7.63 -23.94
CA TYR A 289 -16.22 -8.62 -23.18
C TYR A 289 -14.93 -8.89 -23.93
N VAL A 290 -13.79 -8.74 -23.27
CA VAL A 290 -12.49 -9.08 -23.80
C VAL A 290 -11.97 -10.34 -23.11
N GLY A 291 -11.35 -11.22 -23.88
CA GLY A 291 -10.64 -12.38 -23.39
C GLY A 291 -9.16 -12.25 -23.71
N VAL A 292 -8.30 -12.59 -22.75
CA VAL A 292 -6.85 -12.43 -22.83
C VAL A 292 -6.18 -13.68 -22.31
N ASP A 293 -5.33 -14.30 -23.13
CA ASP A 293 -4.53 -15.46 -22.73
C ASP A 293 -3.18 -15.53 -23.45
N THR A 294 -2.23 -16.26 -22.89
CA THR A 294 -0.84 -16.35 -23.35
C THR A 294 -0.29 -17.78 -23.30
N ALA A 295 0.82 -18.01 -23.99
CA ALA A 295 1.59 -19.26 -23.92
C ALA A 295 2.19 -19.54 -22.53
N LEU A 296 2.11 -18.58 -21.59
CA LEU A 296 2.52 -18.75 -20.19
C LEU A 296 1.49 -19.55 -19.37
N THR A 297 0.25 -19.62 -19.86
CA THR A 297 -0.94 -20.14 -19.16
C THR A 297 -1.75 -21.17 -19.97
N SER A 298 -1.65 -21.17 -21.31
CA SER A 298 -2.34 -22.14 -22.17
C SER A 298 -1.50 -22.57 -23.38
N ARG A 299 -1.75 -23.79 -23.87
CA ARG A 299 -1.21 -24.28 -25.15
C ARG A 299 -1.93 -23.68 -26.37
N ALA A 300 -3.10 -23.07 -26.19
CA ALA A 300 -3.94 -22.54 -27.26
C ALA A 300 -4.57 -21.17 -26.90
N PRO A 301 -3.76 -20.11 -26.64
CA PRO A 301 -4.26 -18.85 -26.07
C PRO A 301 -5.34 -18.16 -26.91
N ARG A 302 -5.25 -18.27 -28.26
CA ARG A 302 -6.28 -17.77 -29.20
C ARG A 302 -7.66 -18.43 -29.00
N THR A 303 -7.69 -19.65 -28.50
CA THR A 303 -8.92 -20.38 -28.18
C THR A 303 -9.44 -19.96 -26.80
N THR A 304 -8.61 -19.99 -25.76
CA THR A 304 -8.99 -19.56 -24.41
C THR A 304 -9.51 -18.12 -24.38
N ALA A 305 -8.83 -17.19 -25.05
CA ALA A 305 -9.25 -15.79 -25.16
C ALA A 305 -10.62 -15.66 -25.86
N ARG A 306 -10.85 -16.42 -26.93
CA ARG A 306 -12.13 -16.45 -27.65
C ARG A 306 -13.25 -17.07 -26.83
N GLU A 307 -12.96 -18.05 -25.99
CA GLU A 307 -13.92 -18.67 -25.09
C GLU A 307 -14.25 -17.77 -23.90
N ALA A 308 -13.25 -17.12 -23.31
CA ALA A 308 -13.40 -16.17 -22.21
C ALA A 308 -14.27 -14.97 -22.62
N SER A 309 -14.00 -14.35 -23.78
CA SER A 309 -14.81 -13.23 -24.30
C SER A 309 -16.24 -13.68 -24.63
N ARG A 310 -16.41 -14.85 -25.27
CA ARG A 310 -17.73 -15.42 -25.57
C ARG A 310 -18.48 -15.86 -24.31
N ARG A 311 -17.81 -16.30 -23.23
CA ARG A 311 -18.42 -16.66 -21.95
C ARG A 311 -19.01 -15.45 -21.26
N GLY A 312 -18.22 -14.37 -21.11
CA GLY A 312 -18.71 -13.09 -20.60
C GLY A 312 -19.90 -12.56 -21.42
N ALA A 313 -19.81 -12.63 -22.75
CA ALA A 313 -20.91 -12.21 -23.63
C ALA A 313 -22.17 -13.08 -23.53
N ARG A 314 -22.08 -14.38 -23.22
CA ARG A 314 -23.25 -15.23 -22.94
C ARG A 314 -23.90 -14.87 -21.61
N LEU A 315 -23.10 -14.79 -20.54
CA LEU A 315 -23.56 -14.44 -19.18
C LEU A 315 -24.21 -13.05 -19.15
N GLY A 316 -23.56 -12.05 -19.75
CA GLY A 316 -23.99 -10.65 -19.70
C GLY A 316 -23.66 -9.97 -18.37
N TRP A 317 -23.79 -8.64 -18.35
CA TRP A 317 -23.11 -7.82 -17.35
C TRP A 317 -23.53 -8.14 -15.92
N SER A 318 -24.83 -8.32 -15.68
CA SER A 318 -25.37 -8.56 -14.35
C SER A 318 -24.85 -9.85 -13.71
N ALA A 319 -24.62 -10.90 -14.50
CA ALA A 319 -24.04 -12.15 -14.02
C ALA A 319 -22.53 -12.02 -13.80
N VAL A 320 -21.78 -11.50 -14.78
CA VAL A 320 -20.33 -11.28 -14.69
C VAL A 320 -19.95 -10.44 -13.48
N LEU A 321 -20.66 -9.33 -13.23
CA LEU A 321 -20.40 -8.47 -12.07
C LEU A 321 -20.89 -9.11 -10.75
N ALA A 322 -21.94 -9.93 -10.74
CA ALA A 322 -22.36 -10.66 -9.55
C ALA A 322 -21.35 -11.76 -9.15
N GLU A 323 -20.84 -12.52 -10.13
CA GLU A 323 -19.79 -13.52 -9.95
C GLU A 323 -18.48 -12.87 -9.49
N SER A 324 -17.99 -11.86 -10.22
CA SER A 324 -16.76 -11.12 -9.86
C SER A 324 -16.86 -10.52 -8.46
N ALA A 325 -17.97 -9.86 -8.12
CA ALA A 325 -18.19 -9.29 -6.80
C ALA A 325 -18.34 -10.35 -5.69
N ALA A 326 -18.80 -11.57 -5.99
CA ALA A 326 -18.81 -12.65 -5.01
C ALA A 326 -17.39 -13.10 -4.64
N VAL A 327 -16.48 -13.16 -5.62
CA VAL A 327 -15.06 -13.44 -5.38
C VAL A 327 -14.39 -12.29 -4.62
N TRP A 328 -14.63 -11.04 -5.01
CA TRP A 328 -14.15 -9.87 -4.27
C TRP A 328 -14.65 -9.83 -2.82
N ARG A 329 -15.92 -10.15 -2.54
CA ARG A 329 -16.44 -10.23 -1.15
C ARG A 329 -15.74 -11.30 -0.32
N ARG A 330 -15.32 -12.42 -0.92
CA ARG A 330 -14.52 -13.45 -0.24
C ARG A 330 -13.11 -12.95 0.04
N ASP A 331 -12.47 -12.30 -0.93
CA ASP A 331 -11.11 -11.75 -0.77
C ASP A 331 -11.08 -10.59 0.25
N TRP A 332 -12.17 -9.82 0.33
CA TRP A 332 -12.47 -8.82 1.37
C TRP A 332 -13.08 -9.39 2.66
N SER A 333 -13.08 -10.70 2.88
CA SER A 333 -13.46 -11.30 4.19
C SER A 333 -12.40 -11.11 5.29
N ALA A 334 -11.42 -10.25 5.03
CA ALA A 334 -10.41 -9.75 5.94
C ALA A 334 -10.26 -8.25 5.61
N ASP A 335 -10.35 -7.39 6.61
CA ASP A 335 -10.32 -5.92 6.51
C ASP A 335 -9.71 -5.36 7.80
N VAL A 336 -9.04 -4.21 7.70
CA VAL A 336 -8.50 -3.47 8.85
C VAL A 336 -9.38 -2.25 9.08
N SER A 337 -10.14 -2.26 10.17
CA SER A 337 -11.03 -1.16 10.52
C SER A 337 -10.39 -0.21 11.54
N VAL A 338 -10.46 1.09 11.24
CA VAL A 338 -9.94 2.18 12.08
C VAL A 338 -11.02 3.25 12.32
N PRO A 339 -11.93 3.03 13.29
CA PRO A 339 -12.95 4.01 13.66
C PRO A 339 -12.37 5.38 14.02
N GLY A 340 -13.17 6.43 13.86
CA GLY A 340 -12.74 7.83 14.03
C GLY A 340 -11.78 8.38 12.95
N SER A 341 -11.19 7.52 12.11
CA SER A 341 -10.08 7.88 11.19
C SER A 341 -10.45 7.63 9.71
N PRO A 342 -11.37 8.42 9.10
CA PRO A 342 -11.93 8.11 7.78
C PRO A 342 -10.91 8.10 6.63
N ASP A 343 -9.92 9.00 6.63
CA ASP A 343 -8.87 9.01 5.62
C ASP A 343 -7.92 7.82 5.76
N LEU A 344 -7.49 7.50 7.00
CA LEU A 344 -6.68 6.31 7.27
C LEU A 344 -7.42 5.02 6.84
N GLN A 345 -8.73 4.96 7.08
CA GLN A 345 -9.59 3.85 6.66
C GLN A 345 -9.67 3.71 5.13
N LYS A 346 -9.71 4.83 4.40
CA LYS A 346 -9.67 4.91 2.94
C LYS A 346 -8.31 4.49 2.38
N TRP A 347 -7.21 4.95 2.99
CA TRP A 347 -5.85 4.60 2.61
C TRP A 347 -5.57 3.10 2.82
N LEU A 348 -6.02 2.52 3.94
CA LEU A 348 -5.92 1.07 4.22
C LEU A 348 -6.62 0.22 3.16
N ARG A 349 -7.83 0.61 2.77
CA ARG A 349 -8.61 -0.13 1.76
C ARG A 349 -8.06 0.07 0.35
N SER A 350 -7.49 1.23 0.02
CA SER A 350 -6.72 1.41 -1.22
C SER A 350 -5.44 0.53 -1.22
N ALA A 351 -4.74 0.46 -0.09
CA ALA A 351 -3.53 -0.36 0.05
C ALA A 351 -3.83 -1.85 -0.17
N GLN A 352 -4.82 -2.38 0.55
CA GLN A 352 -5.23 -3.78 0.41
C GLN A 352 -5.87 -4.06 -0.96
N TYR A 353 -6.61 -3.11 -1.56
CA TYR A 353 -7.12 -3.25 -2.93
C TYR A 353 -5.99 -3.49 -3.95
N GLY A 354 -4.89 -2.74 -3.86
CA GLY A 354 -3.78 -2.89 -4.80
C GLY A 354 -3.13 -4.27 -4.75
N LEU A 355 -2.85 -4.77 -3.55
CA LEU A 355 -2.31 -6.12 -3.37
C LEU A 355 -3.29 -7.21 -3.86
N LEU A 356 -4.60 -7.07 -3.59
CA LEU A 356 -5.61 -7.99 -4.07
C LEU A 356 -5.81 -7.93 -5.60
N ALA A 357 -5.74 -6.74 -6.21
CA ALA A 357 -5.88 -6.53 -7.65
C ALA A 357 -4.66 -7.05 -8.45
N ALA A 358 -3.48 -7.10 -7.82
CA ALA A 358 -2.25 -7.62 -8.42
C ALA A 358 -2.00 -9.12 -8.16
N THR A 359 -2.65 -9.75 -7.17
CA THR A 359 -2.42 -11.18 -6.81
C THR A 359 -3.61 -12.08 -7.09
N ARG A 360 -3.35 -13.37 -7.36
CA ARG A 360 -4.39 -14.40 -7.53
C ARG A 360 -3.89 -15.77 -7.07
N THR A 361 -4.76 -16.55 -6.43
CA THR A 361 -4.51 -17.97 -6.13
C THR A 361 -4.18 -18.74 -7.40
N GLY A 362 -3.06 -19.45 -7.39
CA GLY A 362 -2.55 -20.16 -8.57
C GLY A 362 -1.83 -19.27 -9.59
N SER A 363 -1.51 -18.01 -9.28
CA SER A 363 -0.58 -17.24 -10.10
C SER A 363 0.80 -17.91 -10.13
N ARG A 364 1.37 -17.98 -11.33
CA ARG A 364 2.73 -18.49 -11.62
C ARG A 364 3.83 -17.42 -11.49
N ASP A 365 3.45 -16.18 -11.21
CA ASP A 365 4.35 -15.03 -11.13
C ASP A 365 4.09 -14.17 -9.88
N SER A 366 5.14 -13.51 -9.41
CA SER A 366 5.15 -12.63 -8.24
C SER A 366 4.70 -11.20 -8.57
N ILE A 367 4.76 -10.31 -7.58
CA ILE A 367 4.27 -8.94 -7.63
C ILE A 367 5.42 -7.98 -7.97
N ALA A 368 5.23 -7.10 -8.95
CA ALA A 368 6.12 -5.97 -9.22
C ALA A 368 5.76 -4.76 -8.35
N PRO A 369 6.67 -3.79 -8.09
CA PRO A 369 6.39 -2.62 -7.26
C PRO A 369 5.21 -1.75 -7.74
N ALA A 370 4.85 -1.80 -9.03
CA ALA A 370 3.68 -1.11 -9.62
C ALA A 370 2.49 -2.06 -9.93
N GLY A 371 2.55 -3.32 -9.47
CA GLY A 371 1.54 -4.34 -9.71
C GLY A 371 1.30 -4.62 -11.20
N LEU A 372 0.03 -4.49 -11.62
CA LEU A 372 -0.42 -4.56 -13.01
C LEU A 372 -0.96 -3.21 -13.50
N THR A 373 -0.46 -2.09 -12.94
CA THR A 373 -1.00 -0.74 -13.20
C THR A 373 -0.15 0.09 -14.16
N SER A 374 1.16 -0.11 -14.20
CA SER A 374 2.12 0.61 -15.05
C SER A 374 3.38 -0.23 -15.27
N ASP A 375 4.22 0.16 -16.22
CA ASP A 375 5.55 -0.43 -16.46
C ASP A 375 6.69 0.29 -15.72
N ASN A 376 6.38 1.02 -14.64
CA ASN A 376 7.41 1.52 -13.71
C ASN A 376 8.24 0.35 -13.13
N TYR A 377 9.52 0.58 -12.83
CA TYR A 377 10.51 -0.47 -12.57
C TYR A 377 10.58 -1.57 -13.66
N ALA A 378 10.15 -1.25 -14.89
CA ALA A 378 9.93 -2.18 -15.99
C ALA A 378 9.06 -3.40 -15.63
N GLY A 379 8.22 -3.30 -14.59
CA GLY A 379 7.36 -4.37 -14.11
C GLY A 379 8.08 -5.63 -13.60
N MET A 380 9.34 -5.51 -13.17
CA MET A 380 10.10 -6.63 -12.60
C MET A 380 9.79 -6.88 -11.13
N VAL A 381 10.18 -8.07 -10.66
CA VAL A 381 10.12 -8.52 -9.27
C VAL A 381 11.46 -8.22 -8.58
N PHE A 382 11.38 -7.62 -7.40
CA PHE A 382 12.49 -7.20 -6.53
C PHE A 382 12.34 -7.89 -5.16
N TRP A 383 13.18 -7.57 -4.17
CA TRP A 383 12.94 -7.94 -2.76
C TRP A 383 11.60 -7.37 -2.21
N ASP A 384 11.08 -6.30 -2.82
CA ASP A 384 9.76 -5.70 -2.63
C ASP A 384 8.62 -6.69 -2.47
N ALA A 385 8.65 -7.76 -3.26
CA ALA A 385 7.62 -8.78 -3.22
C ALA A 385 7.63 -9.52 -1.88
N GLU A 386 8.79 -10.02 -1.45
CA GLU A 386 8.99 -10.81 -0.23
C GLU A 386 8.95 -9.97 1.06
N THR A 387 9.60 -8.80 1.09
CA THR A 387 9.81 -8.04 2.34
C THR A 387 8.68 -7.05 2.62
N TRP A 388 8.14 -6.40 1.58
CA TRP A 388 7.20 -5.28 1.75
C TRP A 388 5.74 -5.66 1.41
N MET A 389 5.49 -6.34 0.28
CA MET A 389 4.13 -6.67 -0.17
C MET A 389 3.57 -7.97 0.44
N TYR A 390 4.41 -8.99 0.58
CA TYR A 390 4.02 -10.34 0.96
C TYR A 390 3.52 -10.50 2.42
N PRO A 391 4.13 -9.90 3.48
CA PRO A 391 3.75 -10.24 4.85
C PRO A 391 2.30 -9.88 5.21
N GLY A 392 1.79 -8.73 4.72
CA GLY A 392 0.38 -8.34 4.92
C GLY A 392 -0.60 -9.27 4.19
N LEU A 393 -0.21 -9.79 3.03
CA LEU A 393 -0.95 -10.86 2.33
C LEU A 393 -0.83 -12.19 3.07
N LEU A 394 0.33 -12.55 3.62
CA LEU A 394 0.51 -13.82 4.32
C LEU A 394 -0.38 -13.91 5.57
N ALA A 395 -0.45 -12.82 6.34
CA ALA A 395 -1.26 -12.73 7.56
C ALA A 395 -2.78 -12.82 7.34
N THR A 396 -3.28 -12.61 6.12
CA THR A 396 -4.72 -12.54 5.80
C THR A 396 -5.18 -13.50 4.70
N ARG A 397 -4.26 -13.83 3.78
CA ARG A 397 -4.46 -14.47 2.47
C ARG A 397 -3.24 -15.33 2.06
N PRO A 398 -2.84 -16.35 2.83
CA PRO A 398 -1.75 -17.26 2.43
C PRO A 398 -2.02 -17.95 1.08
N GLU A 399 -3.29 -18.08 0.66
CA GLU A 399 -3.71 -18.57 -0.66
C GLU A 399 -3.43 -17.61 -1.83
N LEU A 400 -3.12 -16.33 -1.54
CA LEU A 400 -2.64 -15.34 -2.50
C LEU A 400 -1.13 -15.15 -2.37
N ALA A 401 -0.64 -15.01 -1.12
CA ALA A 401 0.77 -14.81 -0.82
C ALA A 401 1.68 -15.92 -1.40
N ARG A 402 1.16 -17.14 -1.54
CA ARG A 402 1.86 -18.30 -2.13
C ARG A 402 2.52 -17.99 -3.49
N SER A 403 1.95 -17.13 -4.33
CA SER A 403 2.53 -16.88 -5.67
C SER A 403 3.92 -16.23 -5.63
N VAL A 404 4.26 -15.53 -4.55
CA VAL A 404 5.58 -14.91 -4.33
C VAL A 404 6.65 -15.99 -4.18
N VAL A 405 6.46 -16.91 -3.22
CA VAL A 405 7.41 -18.01 -2.96
C VAL A 405 7.43 -19.06 -4.08
N GLU A 406 6.29 -19.31 -4.75
CA GLU A 406 6.23 -20.21 -5.92
C GLU A 406 6.94 -19.62 -7.15
N TYR A 407 6.95 -18.30 -7.34
CA TYR A 407 7.74 -17.66 -8.40
C TYR A 407 9.25 -17.88 -8.20
N ARG A 408 9.75 -17.77 -6.96
CA ARG A 408 11.14 -18.10 -6.63
C ARG A 408 11.42 -19.59 -6.85
N TYR A 409 10.52 -20.49 -6.43
CA TYR A 409 10.63 -21.92 -6.76
C TYR A 409 10.65 -22.20 -8.27
N ARG A 410 9.81 -21.52 -9.05
CA ARG A 410 9.74 -21.62 -10.52
C ARG A 410 11.04 -21.17 -11.20
N THR A 411 11.71 -20.16 -10.66
CA THR A 411 12.94 -19.56 -11.22
C THR A 411 14.24 -20.18 -10.67
N ARG A 412 14.18 -21.02 -9.63
CA ARG A 412 15.35 -21.62 -8.96
C ARG A 412 16.37 -22.30 -9.87
N GLY A 413 15.95 -22.91 -10.98
CA GLY A 413 16.87 -23.54 -11.94
C GLY A 413 17.83 -22.52 -12.56
N GLN A 414 17.32 -21.35 -12.91
CA GLN A 414 18.10 -20.24 -13.44
C GLN A 414 18.91 -19.55 -12.33
N ALA A 415 18.38 -19.47 -11.10
CA ALA A 415 19.13 -18.97 -9.94
C ALA A 415 20.35 -19.84 -9.59
N ARG A 416 20.29 -21.16 -9.79
CA ARG A 416 21.47 -22.04 -9.70
C ARG A 416 22.50 -21.68 -10.78
N THR A 417 22.08 -21.57 -12.04
CA THR A 417 22.96 -21.18 -13.15
C THR A 417 23.57 -19.78 -12.99
N ASN A 418 22.89 -18.86 -12.28
CA ASN A 418 23.47 -17.57 -11.90
C ASN A 418 24.61 -17.76 -10.87
N ALA A 419 24.37 -18.54 -9.81
CA ALA A 419 25.39 -18.81 -8.78
C ALA A 419 26.63 -19.51 -9.36
N GLU A 420 26.41 -20.56 -10.16
CA GLU A 420 27.47 -21.30 -10.86
C GLU A 420 28.34 -20.38 -11.74
N LYS A 421 27.73 -19.42 -12.44
CA LYS A 421 28.44 -18.42 -13.28
C LYS A 421 29.15 -17.32 -12.50
N LEU A 422 28.77 -17.10 -11.24
CA LEU A 422 29.45 -16.19 -10.31
C LEU A 422 30.54 -16.91 -9.48
N GLY A 423 30.72 -18.22 -9.65
CA GLY A 423 31.67 -19.02 -8.88
C GLY A 423 31.15 -19.50 -7.51
N PHE A 424 29.86 -19.28 -7.21
CA PHE A 424 29.23 -19.68 -5.95
C PHE A 424 28.45 -21.00 -6.07
N LYS A 425 28.19 -21.63 -4.93
CA LYS A 425 27.27 -22.78 -4.82
C LYS A 425 25.82 -22.28 -4.69
N GLY A 426 24.86 -23.21 -4.68
CA GLY A 426 23.51 -22.92 -4.22
C GLY A 426 22.59 -22.22 -5.23
N LEU A 427 21.98 -21.10 -4.83
CA LEU A 427 21.02 -20.31 -5.60
C LEU A 427 21.29 -18.81 -5.46
N PHE A 428 21.36 -18.10 -6.59
CA PHE A 428 21.48 -16.65 -6.65
C PHE A 428 20.37 -16.04 -7.54
N TYR A 429 19.37 -15.42 -6.91
CA TYR A 429 18.35 -14.64 -7.61
C TYR A 429 18.90 -13.26 -7.97
N PRO A 430 18.60 -12.72 -9.16
CA PRO A 430 19.03 -11.39 -9.56
C PRO A 430 18.25 -10.31 -8.81
N TRP A 431 18.88 -9.15 -8.58
CA TRP A 431 18.25 -8.00 -7.92
C TRP A 431 16.91 -7.61 -8.57
N THR A 432 16.89 -7.53 -9.90
CA THR A 432 15.66 -7.35 -10.68
C THR A 432 15.39 -8.61 -11.52
N SER A 433 14.20 -9.18 -11.39
CA SER A 433 13.83 -10.49 -11.93
C SER A 433 12.57 -10.40 -12.79
N ALA A 434 12.61 -10.99 -14.00
CA ALA A 434 11.55 -10.94 -15.00
C ALA A 434 10.98 -12.36 -15.26
N SER A 435 11.09 -12.89 -16.49
CA SER A 435 10.40 -14.13 -16.87
C SER A 435 11.02 -15.40 -16.27
N LYS A 436 12.35 -15.47 -16.12
CA LYS A 436 13.08 -16.67 -15.68
C LYS A 436 14.02 -16.42 -14.49
N GLY A 437 14.33 -15.18 -14.13
CA GLY A 437 15.35 -14.84 -13.14
C GLY A 437 16.77 -14.92 -13.71
N ASN A 438 16.96 -14.75 -15.02
CA ASN A 438 18.28 -14.76 -15.66
C ASN A 438 19.05 -13.45 -15.40
N LEU A 439 20.11 -13.54 -14.59
CA LEU A 439 20.89 -12.39 -14.16
C LEU A 439 21.46 -11.56 -15.32
N TRP A 440 21.86 -12.19 -16.42
CA TRP A 440 22.51 -11.50 -17.55
C TRP A 440 21.51 -10.85 -18.52
N SER A 441 20.30 -11.40 -18.70
CA SER A 441 19.30 -10.86 -19.64
C SER A 441 18.10 -10.15 -19.01
N GLU A 442 17.98 -10.14 -17.69
CA GLU A 442 16.86 -9.54 -16.95
C GLU A 442 17.31 -8.48 -15.94
N CYS A 443 18.48 -8.64 -15.30
CA CYS A 443 18.89 -7.75 -14.21
C CYS A 443 19.38 -6.38 -14.71
N GLN A 444 18.84 -5.29 -14.15
CA GLN A 444 19.04 -3.94 -14.69
C GLN A 444 20.14 -3.11 -14.02
N SER A 445 20.26 -3.19 -12.69
CA SER A 445 21.17 -2.33 -11.90
C SER A 445 22.61 -2.87 -11.91
N TRP A 446 23.34 -2.50 -12.95
CA TRP A 446 24.75 -2.87 -13.17
C TRP A 446 25.75 -1.73 -12.92
N ASN A 447 25.27 -0.49 -12.92
CA ASN A 447 26.00 0.68 -12.47
C ASN A 447 25.01 1.59 -11.73
N PRO A 448 25.01 1.63 -10.38
CA PRO A 448 25.82 0.80 -9.46
C PRO A 448 25.56 -0.72 -9.60
N PRO A 449 26.51 -1.60 -9.18
CA PRO A 449 26.52 -3.03 -9.51
C PRO A 449 25.58 -3.93 -8.67
N HIS A 450 24.43 -3.41 -8.22
CA HIS A 450 23.51 -4.10 -7.30
C HIS A 450 23.11 -5.51 -7.76
N CYS A 451 23.02 -5.75 -9.07
CA CYS A 451 22.77 -7.07 -9.65
C CYS A 451 23.70 -8.17 -9.12
N VAL A 452 24.94 -7.83 -8.73
CA VAL A 452 25.91 -8.77 -8.14
C VAL A 452 26.33 -8.41 -6.70
N THR A 453 26.12 -7.17 -6.22
CA THR A 453 26.51 -6.75 -4.85
C THR A 453 25.35 -6.74 -3.84
N GLN A 454 24.09 -6.52 -4.25
CA GLN A 454 22.95 -6.37 -3.34
C GLN A 454 22.39 -7.74 -2.93
N ASN A 455 23.22 -8.48 -2.18
CA ASN A 455 23.06 -9.93 -1.97
C ASN A 455 21.99 -10.29 -0.92
N HIS A 456 21.53 -9.34 -0.11
CA HIS A 456 20.54 -9.59 0.95
C HIS A 456 19.24 -10.24 0.44
N LEU A 457 18.86 -9.99 -0.83
CA LEU A 457 17.73 -10.63 -1.52
C LEU A 457 17.68 -12.15 -1.36
N GLN A 458 18.83 -12.85 -1.32
CA GLN A 458 18.81 -14.31 -1.12
C GLN A 458 18.24 -14.65 0.27
N GLY A 459 18.65 -13.89 1.29
CA GLY A 459 18.11 -13.98 2.64
C GLY A 459 16.64 -13.56 2.74
N ASP A 460 16.23 -12.48 2.07
CA ASP A 460 14.82 -12.05 2.03
C ASP A 460 13.90 -13.17 1.48
N VAL A 461 14.32 -13.82 0.39
CA VAL A 461 13.62 -15.00 -0.17
C VAL A 461 13.59 -16.15 0.83
N SER A 462 14.69 -16.42 1.54
CA SER A 462 14.70 -17.45 2.59
C SER A 462 13.78 -17.11 3.76
N LEU A 463 13.66 -15.84 4.14
CA LEU A 463 12.79 -15.39 5.22
C LEU A 463 11.31 -15.56 4.82
N ALA A 464 10.92 -15.12 3.63
CA ALA A 464 9.56 -15.30 3.12
C ALA A 464 9.18 -16.78 2.95
N VAL A 465 10.09 -17.62 2.45
CA VAL A 465 9.88 -19.08 2.35
C VAL A 465 9.67 -19.73 3.72
N TRP A 466 10.45 -19.32 4.72
CA TRP A 466 10.30 -19.82 6.09
C TRP A 466 8.99 -19.34 6.72
N GLN A 467 8.66 -18.05 6.58
CA GLN A 467 7.38 -17.48 7.02
C GLN A 467 6.18 -18.19 6.37
N TYR A 468 6.26 -18.56 5.09
CA TYR A 468 5.20 -19.33 4.41
C TYR A 468 4.90 -20.63 5.14
N TYR A 469 5.94 -21.39 5.47
CA TYR A 469 5.81 -22.63 6.23
C TYR A 469 5.20 -22.38 7.61
N LEU A 470 5.69 -21.38 8.38
CA LEU A 470 5.13 -21.08 9.71
C LEU A 470 3.64 -20.70 9.64
N ALA A 471 3.24 -19.89 8.66
CA ALA A 471 1.88 -19.41 8.48
C ALA A 471 0.90 -20.50 8.00
N THR A 472 1.38 -21.55 7.33
CA THR A 472 0.53 -22.59 6.73
C THR A 472 0.59 -23.94 7.45
N GLY A 473 1.73 -24.29 8.05
CA GLY A 473 2.00 -25.63 8.56
C GLY A 473 2.23 -26.68 7.46
N ASP A 474 2.35 -26.26 6.19
CA ASP A 474 2.40 -27.14 5.03
C ASP A 474 3.77 -27.82 4.91
N ARG A 475 3.92 -28.96 5.61
CA ARG A 475 5.15 -29.78 5.60
C ARG A 475 5.42 -30.44 4.25
N ASP A 476 4.38 -30.73 3.46
CA ASP A 476 4.53 -31.33 2.14
C ASP A 476 5.06 -30.29 1.13
N TRP A 477 4.58 -29.05 1.21
CA TRP A 477 5.17 -27.92 0.51
C TRP A 477 6.58 -27.61 1.00
N LEU A 478 6.85 -27.67 2.32
CA LEU A 478 8.21 -27.48 2.83
C LEU A 478 9.14 -28.56 2.25
N ALA A 479 8.76 -29.83 2.28
CA ALA A 479 9.56 -30.94 1.73
C ALA A 479 9.77 -30.80 0.22
N GLY A 480 8.70 -30.56 -0.54
CA GLY A 480 8.75 -30.53 -2.00
C GLY A 480 9.33 -29.25 -2.59
N HIS A 481 9.06 -28.09 -2.00
CA HIS A 481 9.31 -26.77 -2.59
C HIS A 481 10.21 -25.89 -1.71
N GLY A 482 9.79 -25.65 -0.46
CA GLY A 482 10.49 -24.73 0.46
C GLY A 482 11.93 -25.16 0.77
N TRP A 483 12.17 -26.45 0.97
CA TRP A 483 13.49 -27.02 1.26
C TRP A 483 14.49 -26.83 0.12
N GLN A 484 14.05 -26.98 -1.14
CA GLN A 484 14.92 -26.72 -2.31
C GLN A 484 15.38 -25.24 -2.37
N LEU A 485 14.56 -24.32 -1.85
CA LEU A 485 14.91 -22.90 -1.74
C LEU A 485 15.83 -22.63 -0.54
N LEU A 486 15.41 -23.02 0.67
CA LEU A 486 16.16 -22.77 1.90
C LEU A 486 17.57 -23.38 1.86
N ARG A 487 17.68 -24.66 1.48
CA ARG A 487 18.98 -25.32 1.29
C ARG A 487 19.82 -24.61 0.23
N GLY A 488 19.23 -24.28 -0.92
CA GLY A 488 19.96 -23.65 -2.01
C GLY A 488 20.51 -22.26 -1.65
N ILE A 489 19.77 -21.49 -0.85
CA ILE A 489 20.21 -20.19 -0.34
C ILE A 489 21.28 -20.36 0.75
N ALA A 490 21.14 -21.36 1.63
CA ALA A 490 22.17 -21.68 2.64
C ALA A 490 23.48 -22.15 2.00
N ASP A 491 23.41 -23.02 0.98
CA ASP A 491 24.56 -23.47 0.19
C ASP A 491 25.23 -22.28 -0.54
N PHE A 492 24.47 -21.26 -0.98
CA PHE A 492 25.03 -20.00 -1.49
C PHE A 492 25.78 -19.23 -0.39
N TRP A 493 25.12 -18.89 0.72
CA TRP A 493 25.73 -18.08 1.78
C TRP A 493 26.99 -18.71 2.37
N ALA A 494 26.99 -20.04 2.58
CA ALA A 494 28.17 -20.78 3.01
C ALA A 494 29.34 -20.72 2.01
N SER A 495 29.08 -20.54 0.71
CA SER A 495 30.11 -20.34 -0.32
C SER A 495 30.48 -18.88 -0.59
N ARG A 496 29.66 -17.93 -0.13
CA ARG A 496 29.83 -16.48 -0.33
C ARG A 496 30.58 -15.79 0.81
N ALA A 497 30.48 -16.33 2.01
CA ALA A 497 31.19 -15.86 3.19
C ALA A 497 32.70 -16.19 3.10
N THR A 498 33.54 -15.23 3.48
CA THR A 498 35.01 -15.39 3.57
C THR A 498 35.40 -15.58 5.03
N ALA A 499 36.12 -16.65 5.36
CA ALA A 499 36.68 -16.82 6.70
C ALA A 499 37.82 -15.79 6.95
N ASN A 500 37.90 -15.31 8.19
CA ASN A 500 38.94 -14.39 8.66
C ASN A 500 39.92 -15.14 9.60
N ASP A 501 41.11 -14.57 9.81
CA ASP A 501 42.17 -15.19 10.62
C ASP A 501 41.80 -15.36 12.11
N ASP A 502 40.81 -14.60 12.59
CA ASP A 502 40.24 -14.70 13.95
C ASP A 502 39.15 -15.79 14.09
N GLY A 503 38.86 -16.53 13.01
CA GLY A 503 37.82 -17.56 12.96
C GLY A 503 36.39 -17.03 12.72
N SER A 504 36.20 -15.72 12.60
CA SER A 504 34.95 -15.11 12.15
C SER A 504 34.78 -15.21 10.63
N TYR A 505 33.63 -14.78 10.11
CA TYR A 505 33.35 -14.70 8.68
C TYR A 505 32.91 -13.29 8.29
N SER A 506 33.33 -12.86 7.11
CA SER A 506 32.92 -11.59 6.50
C SER A 506 32.28 -11.77 5.14
N VAL A 507 31.39 -10.85 4.75
CA VAL A 507 30.87 -10.70 3.39
C VAL A 507 31.33 -9.35 2.84
N LYS A 508 32.31 -9.43 1.93
CA LYS A 508 32.96 -8.29 1.24
C LYS A 508 32.22 -7.95 -0.05
N GLU A 509 32.37 -6.73 -0.56
CA GLU A 509 31.77 -6.26 -1.81
C GLU A 509 30.24 -6.41 -1.85
N VAL A 510 29.55 -5.77 -0.90
CA VAL A 510 28.07 -5.76 -0.86
C VAL A 510 27.48 -4.36 -1.03
N ALA A 511 26.22 -4.31 -1.43
CA ALA A 511 25.33 -3.17 -1.20
C ALA A 511 24.25 -3.61 -0.21
N GLY A 512 23.89 -2.72 0.71
CA GLY A 512 22.80 -2.96 1.66
C GLY A 512 21.42 -2.68 1.04
N PRO A 513 20.36 -2.76 1.85
CA PRO A 513 19.11 -2.08 1.57
C PRO A 513 19.32 -0.58 1.29
N ASP A 514 20.28 0.07 1.95
CA ASP A 514 20.73 1.40 1.56
C ASP A 514 21.57 1.36 0.28
N GLU A 515 20.95 1.77 -0.82
CA GLU A 515 21.58 1.82 -2.14
C GLU A 515 22.54 3.00 -2.35
N TYR A 516 22.72 3.89 -1.37
CA TYR A 516 23.85 4.84 -1.39
C TYR A 516 25.16 4.13 -0.99
N SER A 517 25.10 3.16 -0.08
CA SER A 517 26.26 2.40 0.42
C SER A 517 26.63 1.21 -0.47
N ASN A 518 27.66 1.37 -1.31
CA ASN A 518 28.09 0.39 -2.32
C ASN A 518 29.53 -0.09 -2.12
N GLY A 519 29.78 -1.39 -2.33
CA GLY A 519 31.12 -1.99 -2.20
C GLY A 519 31.59 -2.18 -0.76
N VAL A 520 30.68 -2.06 0.21
CA VAL A 520 31.01 -2.12 1.63
C VAL A 520 31.33 -3.56 2.08
N THR A 521 31.98 -3.71 3.23
CA THR A 521 32.21 -5.01 3.87
C THR A 521 31.38 -5.12 5.15
N ASP A 522 30.82 -6.31 5.37
CA ASP A 522 30.00 -6.65 6.54
C ASP A 522 28.79 -5.73 6.73
N GLY A 523 28.09 -5.44 5.63
CA GLY A 523 26.79 -4.78 5.66
C GLY A 523 25.81 -5.51 6.58
N VAL A 524 25.35 -4.83 7.63
CA VAL A 524 24.82 -5.46 8.84
C VAL A 524 23.51 -6.20 8.61
N PHE A 525 22.59 -5.65 7.81
CA PHE A 525 21.39 -6.37 7.38
C PHE A 525 21.74 -7.58 6.50
N THR A 526 22.72 -7.47 5.61
CA THR A 526 23.15 -8.55 4.71
C THR A 526 23.70 -9.74 5.50
N ASN A 527 24.62 -9.50 6.45
CA ASN A 527 25.13 -10.56 7.34
C ASN A 527 24.03 -11.08 8.29
N ALA A 528 23.20 -10.15 8.80
CA ALA A 528 21.89 -10.31 9.42
C ALA A 528 21.05 -11.48 8.87
N VAL A 529 20.63 -11.25 7.62
CA VAL A 529 19.69 -12.10 6.90
C VAL A 529 20.38 -13.35 6.34
N ALA A 530 21.69 -13.30 6.05
CA ALA A 530 22.48 -14.48 5.69
C ALA A 530 22.54 -15.50 6.84
N ALA A 531 22.90 -15.06 8.05
CA ALA A 531 22.88 -15.90 9.25
C ALA A 531 21.46 -16.45 9.54
N THR A 532 20.44 -15.61 9.36
CA THR A 532 19.03 -16.02 9.50
C THR A 532 18.63 -17.08 8.47
N ALA A 533 19.07 -16.98 7.22
CA ALA A 533 18.80 -17.96 6.17
C ALA A 533 19.46 -19.32 6.44
N LEU A 534 20.73 -19.32 6.86
CA LEU A 534 21.47 -20.51 7.27
C LEU A 534 20.80 -21.23 8.47
N ARG A 535 20.32 -20.46 9.46
CA ARG A 535 19.55 -20.97 10.61
C ARG A 535 18.18 -21.52 10.20
N ASN A 536 17.45 -20.84 9.30
CA ASN A 536 16.16 -21.33 8.78
C ASN A 536 16.30 -22.62 7.96
N ALA A 537 17.34 -22.75 7.14
CA ALA A 537 17.65 -23.99 6.44
C ALA A 537 18.00 -25.13 7.40
N THR A 538 18.77 -24.84 8.45
CA THR A 538 19.10 -25.81 9.52
C THR A 538 17.84 -26.32 10.24
N ARG A 539 16.90 -25.42 10.58
CA ARG A 539 15.59 -25.78 11.19
C ARG A 539 14.74 -26.61 10.24
N ALA A 540 14.62 -26.21 8.97
CA ALA A 540 13.89 -26.96 7.96
C ALA A 540 14.47 -28.37 7.72
N ALA A 541 15.80 -28.52 7.76
CA ALA A 541 16.46 -29.81 7.67
C ALA A 541 16.01 -30.74 8.82
N GLY A 542 16.07 -30.26 10.07
CA GLY A 542 15.60 -31.01 11.25
C GLY A 542 14.13 -31.40 11.17
N LEU A 543 13.25 -30.47 10.77
CA LEU A 543 11.81 -30.72 10.58
C LEU A 543 11.47 -31.72 9.48
N LEU A 544 12.41 -32.01 8.56
CA LEU A 544 12.28 -32.97 7.47
C LEU A 544 13.11 -34.25 7.67
N GLY A 545 13.88 -34.36 8.75
CA GLY A 545 14.80 -35.48 8.97
C GLY A 545 16.01 -35.50 8.02
N HIS A 546 16.36 -34.35 7.44
CA HIS A 546 17.54 -34.19 6.59
C HIS A 546 18.78 -33.77 7.41
N PRO A 547 19.99 -34.23 7.04
CA PRO A 547 21.22 -33.73 7.67
C PRO A 547 21.48 -32.28 7.26
N ALA A 548 21.70 -31.41 8.26
CA ALA A 548 22.20 -30.05 8.05
C ALA A 548 23.75 -30.07 8.02
N PRO A 549 24.41 -29.48 7.01
CA PRO A 549 25.85 -29.26 7.03
C PRO A 549 26.29 -28.42 8.23
N ALA A 550 27.22 -28.92 9.04
CA ALA A 550 27.78 -28.19 10.20
C ALA A 550 28.48 -26.87 9.81
N GLU A 551 28.87 -26.73 8.54
CA GLU A 551 29.33 -25.47 7.94
C GLU A 551 28.29 -24.34 8.04
N TRP A 552 26.99 -24.63 7.85
CA TRP A 552 25.94 -23.62 7.92
C TRP A 552 25.87 -22.95 9.30
N GLY A 553 25.98 -23.73 10.38
CA GLY A 553 26.02 -23.20 11.75
C GLY A 553 27.28 -22.35 12.01
N ARG A 554 28.46 -22.88 11.67
CA ARG A 554 29.73 -22.15 11.86
C ARG A 554 29.76 -20.80 11.13
N VAL A 555 29.21 -20.73 9.91
CA VAL A 555 29.09 -19.45 9.18
C VAL A 555 28.03 -18.56 9.82
N ALA A 556 26.85 -19.08 10.15
CA ALA A 556 25.76 -18.29 10.73
C ALA A 556 26.11 -17.63 12.07
N ASP A 557 26.90 -18.32 12.90
CA ASP A 557 27.27 -17.87 14.24
C ASP A 557 28.61 -17.11 14.25
N GLY A 558 29.44 -17.26 13.21
CA GLY A 558 30.70 -16.54 13.04
C GLY A 558 30.64 -15.31 12.13
N LEU A 559 29.54 -15.07 11.40
CA LEU A 559 29.35 -13.87 10.57
C LEU A 559 29.44 -12.60 11.41
N ARG A 560 30.32 -11.67 11.03
CA ARG A 560 30.50 -10.39 11.72
C ARG A 560 29.25 -9.52 11.60
N ILE A 561 28.82 -8.93 12.73
CA ILE A 561 27.70 -7.99 12.82
C ILE A 561 28.26 -6.72 13.46
N PRO A 562 28.55 -5.66 12.68
CA PRO A 562 29.17 -4.44 13.22
C PRO A 562 28.32 -3.78 14.32
N TYR A 563 28.89 -3.59 15.50
CA TYR A 563 28.22 -3.09 16.69
C TYR A 563 29.16 -2.25 17.55
N ASP A 564 28.67 -1.09 17.98
CA ASP A 564 29.31 -0.13 18.88
C ASP A 564 28.66 -0.30 20.28
N PRO A 565 29.35 -0.93 21.25
CA PRO A 565 28.78 -1.21 22.57
C PRO A 565 28.71 0.03 23.48
N GLU A 566 29.52 1.06 23.23
CA GLU A 566 29.48 2.31 24.02
C GLU A 566 28.24 3.14 23.66
N ARG A 567 27.92 3.20 22.37
CA ARG A 567 26.74 3.90 21.83
C ARG A 567 25.51 3.00 21.68
N LYS A 568 25.63 1.71 22.04
CA LYS A 568 24.64 0.63 21.88
C LYS A 568 24.09 0.53 20.44
N LEU A 569 24.90 0.86 19.45
CA LEU A 569 24.45 1.10 18.08
C LEU A 569 24.96 0.01 17.14
N PHE A 570 24.07 -0.63 16.39
CA PHE A 570 24.50 -1.43 15.24
C PHE A 570 25.01 -0.49 14.13
N LEU A 571 26.23 -0.72 13.68
CA LEU A 571 26.82 0.05 12.57
C LEU A 571 26.39 -0.59 11.25
N GLN A 572 26.03 0.23 10.26
CA GLN A 572 25.43 -0.24 9.02
C GLN A 572 26.34 -1.16 8.20
N TYR A 573 27.66 -0.94 8.28
CA TYR A 573 28.71 -1.77 7.73
C TYR A 573 30.02 -1.53 8.51
N ALA A 574 31.04 -2.36 8.27
CA ALA A 574 32.33 -2.19 8.93
C ALA A 574 32.98 -0.86 8.51
N GLY A 575 33.18 0.05 9.48
CA GLY A 575 33.75 1.38 9.25
C GLY A 575 32.75 2.47 8.84
N TYR A 576 31.44 2.22 8.95
CA TYR A 576 30.40 3.23 8.70
C TYR A 576 30.59 4.50 9.58
N ASP A 577 30.56 5.66 8.93
CA ASP A 577 30.91 6.98 9.48
C ASP A 577 29.72 7.79 10.03
N GLY A 578 28.49 7.34 9.75
CA GLY A 578 27.26 8.06 10.10
C GLY A 578 26.67 8.92 8.98
N SER A 579 27.04 8.67 7.72
CA SER A 579 26.47 9.28 6.51
C SER A 579 24.95 9.10 6.36
N THR A 580 24.33 9.92 5.51
CA THR A 580 22.90 9.81 5.14
C THR A 580 22.61 8.51 4.39
N ILE A 581 21.53 7.82 4.74
CA ILE A 581 21.09 6.56 4.12
C ILE A 581 19.83 6.78 3.27
N LYS A 582 19.68 6.08 2.15
CA LYS A 582 18.52 6.18 1.25
C LYS A 582 17.23 5.68 1.91
N GLN A 583 17.31 4.56 2.63
CA GLN A 583 16.15 3.82 3.13
C GLN A 583 16.50 2.91 4.31
N ALA A 584 15.48 2.30 4.94
CA ALA A 584 15.65 1.38 6.07
C ALA A 584 16.66 0.26 5.75
N ASP A 585 17.75 0.22 6.52
CA ASP A 585 18.82 -0.80 6.46
C ASP A 585 18.99 -1.45 7.84
N THR A 586 19.82 -0.87 8.72
CA THR A 586 20.12 -1.40 10.06
C THR A 586 18.88 -1.59 10.96
N VAL A 587 17.85 -0.77 10.80
CA VAL A 587 16.59 -0.91 11.56
C VAL A 587 15.87 -2.23 11.25
N LEU A 588 16.07 -2.81 10.06
CA LEU A 588 15.47 -4.10 9.67
C LEU A 588 15.93 -5.29 10.53
N LEU A 589 17.01 -5.11 11.30
CA LEU A 589 17.41 -6.05 12.37
C LEU A 589 16.29 -6.23 13.41
N VAL A 590 15.53 -5.17 13.74
CA VAL A 590 14.40 -5.22 14.69
C VAL A 590 13.19 -5.87 14.03
N TYR A 591 12.76 -5.37 12.87
CA TYR A 591 11.74 -5.99 12.03
C TYR A 591 12.11 -5.89 10.54
N PRO A 592 12.18 -7.02 9.79
CA PRO A 592 11.53 -8.30 10.09
C PRO A 592 12.38 -9.37 10.77
N LEU A 593 13.67 -9.11 11.05
CA LEU A 593 14.59 -10.19 11.46
C LEU A 593 14.45 -10.68 12.91
N GLU A 594 13.92 -9.85 13.82
CA GLU A 594 13.94 -10.12 15.28
C GLU A 594 15.34 -10.48 15.80
N TRP A 595 16.38 -9.79 15.30
CA TRP A 595 17.77 -10.05 15.64
C TRP A 595 18.04 -9.80 17.13
N PRO A 596 18.85 -10.63 17.82
CA PRO A 596 19.18 -10.41 19.22
C PRO A 596 19.85 -9.05 19.45
N MET A 597 19.24 -8.24 20.31
CA MET A 597 19.75 -6.94 20.75
C MET A 597 19.71 -6.86 22.28
N GLU A 598 20.69 -6.17 22.85
CA GLU A 598 20.73 -5.88 24.29
C GLU A 598 19.87 -4.64 24.67
N PRO A 599 19.47 -4.47 25.95
CA PRO A 599 18.54 -3.41 26.35
C PRO A 599 19.02 -1.99 25.97
N GLY A 600 18.16 -1.27 25.27
CA GLY A 600 18.39 0.07 24.74
C GLY A 600 18.95 0.11 23.31
N ALA A 601 19.57 -0.97 22.81
CA ALA A 601 20.22 -0.95 21.49
C ALA A 601 19.24 -0.79 20.32
N ALA A 602 18.03 -1.35 20.43
CA ALA A 602 16.98 -1.18 19.42
C ALA A 602 16.47 0.27 19.32
N ALA A 603 16.30 0.95 20.47
CA ALA A 603 15.90 2.36 20.53
C ALA A 603 17.00 3.26 19.96
N ALA A 604 18.23 3.10 20.45
CA ALA A 604 19.40 3.85 19.97
C ALA A 604 19.63 3.67 18.47
N THR A 605 19.41 2.46 17.94
CA THR A 605 19.47 2.17 16.51
C THR A 605 18.34 2.89 15.74
N LEU A 606 17.08 2.77 16.17
CA LEU A 606 15.95 3.43 15.52
C LEU A 606 16.14 4.95 15.47
N ASP A 607 16.40 5.60 16.60
CA ASP A 607 16.55 7.05 16.68
C ASP A 607 17.74 7.55 15.82
N TYR A 608 18.87 6.83 15.83
CA TYR A 608 20.07 7.21 15.08
C TYR A 608 19.89 7.18 13.56
N TYR A 609 19.19 6.17 13.03
CA TYR A 609 18.96 6.00 11.59
C TYR A 609 17.70 6.72 11.09
N ALA A 610 16.66 6.87 11.91
CA ALA A 610 15.47 7.66 11.56
C ALA A 610 15.78 9.15 11.34
N ALA A 611 16.84 9.66 12.00
CA ALA A 611 17.40 11.00 11.80
C ALA A 611 18.41 11.09 10.63
N ARG A 612 18.79 9.96 10.00
CA ARG A 612 19.73 9.88 8.86
C ARG A 612 19.13 9.37 7.57
N THR A 613 17.86 8.97 7.59
CA THR A 613 17.14 8.57 6.39
C THR A 613 16.87 9.79 5.52
N ASP A 614 17.25 9.71 4.25
CA ASP A 614 16.90 10.68 3.21
C ASP A 614 15.38 10.96 3.20
N PRO A 615 14.93 12.22 3.38
CA PRO A 615 13.52 12.55 3.41
C PRO A 615 12.83 12.39 2.04
N ASP A 616 13.56 12.35 0.92
CA ASP A 616 13.04 12.06 -0.42
C ASP A 616 13.27 10.59 -0.84
N GLY A 617 13.73 9.75 0.09
CA GLY A 617 13.81 8.30 -0.08
C GLY A 617 12.43 7.63 -0.32
N PRO A 618 12.42 6.42 -0.89
CA PRO A 618 11.19 5.75 -1.30
C PRO A 618 10.30 5.31 -0.13
N ALA A 619 9.01 5.14 -0.41
CA ALA A 619 7.91 4.97 0.53
C ALA A 619 7.87 3.62 1.29
N MET A 620 8.98 3.22 1.91
CA MET A 620 9.12 1.96 2.64
C MET A 620 9.51 2.20 4.10
N THR A 621 10.57 2.99 4.30
CA THR A 621 11.32 3.16 5.55
C THR A 621 10.46 3.48 6.77
N ASP A 622 9.61 4.50 6.69
CA ASP A 622 8.82 4.94 7.85
C ASP A 622 7.76 3.93 8.31
N SER A 623 7.41 2.94 7.47
CA SER A 623 6.53 1.85 7.89
C SER A 623 7.26 0.85 8.81
N VAL A 624 8.54 0.59 8.57
CA VAL A 624 9.40 -0.16 9.50
C VAL A 624 9.65 0.64 10.76
N HIS A 625 9.97 1.95 10.67
CA HIS A 625 10.08 2.81 11.86
C HIS A 625 8.83 2.78 12.74
N ALA A 626 7.63 2.72 12.16
CA ALA A 626 6.39 2.60 12.93
C ALA A 626 6.21 1.22 13.59
N ILE A 627 6.66 0.14 12.94
CA ILE A 627 6.63 -1.23 13.49
C ILE A 627 7.67 -1.39 14.61
N ASP A 628 8.86 -0.80 14.44
CA ASP A 628 9.94 -0.85 15.42
C ASP A 628 9.64 0.02 16.63
N ALA A 629 9.18 1.26 16.44
CA ALA A 629 8.71 2.11 17.54
C ALA A 629 7.58 1.42 18.34
N ALA A 630 6.69 0.70 17.66
CA ALA A 630 5.68 -0.12 18.33
C ALA A 630 6.29 -1.29 19.11
N ALA A 631 7.23 -2.04 18.53
CA ALA A 631 7.87 -3.20 19.14
C ALA A 631 8.74 -2.83 20.35
N ILE A 632 9.51 -1.75 20.25
CA ILE A 632 10.39 -1.21 21.30
C ILE A 632 9.54 -0.61 22.43
N GLY A 633 8.58 0.26 22.10
CA GLY A 633 7.61 0.79 23.06
C GLY A 633 8.17 1.84 24.04
N GLU A 634 9.07 2.72 23.59
CA GLU A 634 9.58 3.84 24.40
C GLU A 634 8.45 4.77 24.91
N PRO A 635 8.63 5.47 26.06
CA PRO A 635 7.63 6.35 26.71
C PRO A 635 7.08 7.52 25.86
N GLY A 636 6.16 7.22 24.94
CA GLY A 636 5.53 8.21 24.07
C GLY A 636 4.56 7.60 23.07
N CYS A 637 4.46 8.22 21.89
CA CYS A 637 3.55 7.85 20.82
C CYS A 637 4.16 8.06 19.42
N ALA A 638 5.49 8.11 19.29
CA ALA A 638 6.22 8.20 18.03
C ALA A 638 5.78 7.15 16.98
N THR A 639 5.29 5.98 17.41
CA THR A 639 4.57 5.01 16.56
C THR A 639 3.51 5.65 15.65
N TYR A 640 2.74 6.62 16.15
CA TYR A 640 1.75 7.34 15.36
C TYR A 640 2.39 8.34 14.41
N THR A 641 3.46 9.04 14.82
CA THR A 641 4.22 9.95 13.96
C THR A 641 4.83 9.22 12.77
N TYR A 642 5.48 8.06 13.00
CA TYR A 642 6.00 7.21 11.93
C TYR A 642 4.87 6.63 11.07
N LEU A 643 3.73 6.22 11.65
CA LEU A 643 2.53 5.83 10.88
C LEU A 643 2.03 6.96 9.97
N GLN A 644 2.06 8.22 10.40
CA GLN A 644 1.71 9.35 9.55
C GLN A 644 2.78 9.59 8.47
N ARG A 645 4.08 9.57 8.81
CA ARG A 645 5.20 9.66 7.86
C ARG A 645 5.11 8.59 6.77
N ALA A 646 4.71 7.36 7.14
CA ALA A 646 4.58 6.22 6.23
C ALA A 646 3.44 6.32 5.20
N VAL A 647 2.50 7.28 5.32
CA VAL A 647 1.33 7.35 4.41
C VAL A 647 0.97 8.75 3.94
N ARG A 648 0.93 9.77 4.83
CA ARG A 648 0.48 11.13 4.48
C ARG A 648 1.22 11.77 3.30
N PRO A 649 2.57 11.71 3.20
CA PRO A 649 3.28 12.42 2.13
C PRO A 649 3.23 11.67 0.79
N PHE A 650 2.82 10.39 0.79
CA PHE A 650 2.81 9.51 -0.39
C PHE A 650 1.44 9.39 -1.05
N MET A 651 0.36 9.84 -0.41
CA MET A 651 -0.99 9.79 -0.99
C MET A 651 -1.14 10.74 -2.18
N ARG A 652 -1.83 10.27 -3.24
CA ARG A 652 -2.05 11.01 -4.48
C ARG A 652 -3.45 10.80 -5.05
N GLY A 653 -3.96 11.86 -5.67
CA GLY A 653 -5.25 11.90 -6.37
C GLY A 653 -6.49 11.68 -5.49
N PRO A 654 -7.69 11.81 -6.08
CA PRO A 654 -8.96 11.55 -5.40
C PRO A 654 -9.20 10.05 -5.11
N TYR A 655 -8.35 9.16 -5.64
CA TYR A 655 -8.45 7.71 -5.52
C TYR A 655 -7.55 7.08 -4.46
N ALA A 656 -6.80 7.90 -3.71
CA ALA A 656 -5.84 7.45 -2.69
C ALA A 656 -4.81 6.44 -3.23
N LEU A 657 -4.20 6.74 -4.38
CA LEU A 657 -3.09 5.95 -4.90
C LEU A 657 -1.80 6.29 -4.14
N PHE A 658 -0.88 5.33 -4.07
CA PHE A 658 0.43 5.52 -3.43
C PHE A 658 1.46 6.00 -4.46
N SER A 659 2.20 7.05 -4.12
CA SER A 659 3.45 7.48 -4.77
C SER A 659 4.63 6.76 -4.13
N GLU A 660 5.63 6.39 -4.92
CA GLU A 660 6.96 6.00 -4.43
C GLU A 660 7.62 7.09 -3.58
N ALA A 661 7.40 8.37 -3.90
CA ALA A 661 8.13 9.49 -3.31
C ALA A 661 7.24 10.48 -2.56
N ARG A 662 7.82 11.20 -1.58
CA ARG A 662 7.16 12.29 -0.85
C ARG A 662 6.88 13.49 -1.75
N GLY A 663 7.84 13.88 -2.59
CA GLY A 663 7.75 14.98 -3.55
C GLY A 663 7.20 14.60 -4.94
N ALA A 664 7.68 15.32 -5.96
CA ALA A 664 7.38 15.09 -7.38
C ALA A 664 8.41 14.17 -8.09
N LYS A 665 9.51 13.83 -7.40
CA LYS A 665 10.57 12.88 -7.77
C LYS A 665 10.90 12.01 -6.57
N SER A 666 11.29 10.76 -6.81
CA SER A 666 12.00 9.92 -5.83
C SER A 666 13.47 10.34 -5.79
N GLY A 667 14.12 10.37 -4.62
CA GLY A 667 15.53 10.77 -4.48
C GLY A 667 15.86 12.05 -5.26
N ALA A 668 15.31 13.19 -4.85
CA ALA A 668 15.22 14.39 -5.69
C ALA A 668 16.57 14.97 -6.17
N GLN A 669 17.68 14.57 -5.54
CA GLN A 669 19.04 14.96 -5.90
C GLN A 669 19.64 14.11 -7.04
N ASP A 670 19.09 12.93 -7.36
CA ASP A 670 19.55 12.13 -8.50
C ASP A 670 19.02 12.74 -9.83
N PRO A 671 19.90 13.17 -10.75
CA PRO A 671 19.47 13.69 -12.06
C PRO A 671 18.78 12.63 -12.93
N LEU A 672 18.99 11.34 -12.68
CA LEU A 672 18.34 10.21 -13.34
C LEU A 672 16.96 9.86 -12.73
N SER A 673 16.51 10.57 -11.69
CA SER A 673 15.15 10.40 -11.15
C SER A 673 14.09 10.97 -12.09
N GLY A 674 13.35 10.07 -12.74
CA GLY A 674 12.09 10.35 -13.43
C GLY A 674 10.93 10.58 -12.46
N PHE A 675 9.68 10.53 -12.95
CA PHE A 675 8.52 10.69 -12.07
C PHE A 675 8.25 9.38 -11.28
N PRO A 676 7.96 9.48 -9.97
CA PRO A 676 7.92 8.36 -9.02
C PRO A 676 6.90 7.29 -9.40
N ALA A 677 7.21 6.02 -9.15
CA ALA A 677 6.32 4.91 -9.46
C ALA A 677 4.93 5.09 -8.81
N GLU A 678 3.90 4.69 -9.54
CA GLU A 678 2.53 5.10 -9.24
C GLU A 678 1.51 3.99 -9.45
N ASP A 679 0.48 4.08 -8.60
CA ASP A 679 0.25 3.10 -7.54
C ASP A 679 1.45 2.20 -7.16
N PHE A 680 2.28 2.69 -6.22
CA PHE A 680 3.41 1.98 -5.64
C PHE A 680 2.94 0.98 -4.57
N LEU A 681 2.83 -0.30 -4.94
CA LEU A 681 2.34 -1.38 -4.09
C LEU A 681 3.31 -1.74 -2.96
N THR A 682 4.60 -1.50 -3.11
CA THR A 682 5.61 -1.73 -2.06
C THR A 682 5.29 -0.91 -0.80
N GLY A 683 5.05 0.39 -0.95
CA GLY A 683 4.63 1.25 0.16
C GLY A 683 3.25 0.93 0.72
N LYS A 684 2.31 0.50 -0.14
CA LYS A 684 1.02 -0.07 0.31
C LYS A 684 1.22 -1.30 1.20
N GLY A 685 2.17 -2.16 0.84
CA GLY A 685 2.58 -3.33 1.61
C GLY A 685 3.12 -2.96 2.99
N GLY A 686 4.17 -2.15 3.04
CA GLY A 686 4.76 -1.68 4.30
C GLY A 686 3.75 -0.99 5.21
N PHE A 687 2.92 -0.09 4.67
CA PHE A 687 1.85 0.57 5.41
C PHE A 687 0.84 -0.41 6.06
N LEU A 688 0.47 -1.49 5.37
CA LEU A 688 -0.37 -2.55 5.94
C LEU A 688 0.35 -3.36 7.04
N GLN A 689 1.68 -3.45 7.00
CA GLN A 689 2.48 -4.11 8.04
C GLN A 689 2.47 -3.33 9.36
N VAL A 690 2.32 -1.99 9.34
CA VAL A 690 2.17 -1.19 10.58
C VAL A 690 0.99 -1.67 11.42
N PHE A 691 -0.13 -2.03 10.78
CA PHE A 691 -1.32 -2.54 11.47
C PHE A 691 -1.24 -4.04 11.74
N THR A 692 -0.80 -4.84 10.77
CA THR A 692 -0.79 -6.30 10.88
C THR A 692 0.35 -6.87 11.72
N HIS A 693 1.49 -6.17 11.83
CA HIS A 693 2.71 -6.61 12.50
C HIS A 693 3.24 -5.61 13.56
N GLY A 694 2.99 -4.30 13.40
CA GLY A 694 3.32 -3.28 14.40
C GLY A 694 2.34 -3.27 15.58
N LEU A 695 1.13 -2.73 15.36
CA LEU A 695 0.12 -2.54 16.42
C LEU A 695 -0.34 -3.85 17.10
N THR A 696 -0.24 -4.99 16.42
CA THR A 696 -0.55 -6.32 16.97
C THR A 696 0.61 -7.00 17.69
N GLY A 697 1.85 -6.59 17.43
CA GLY A 697 3.06 -7.35 17.75
C GLY A 697 3.12 -8.73 17.06
N LEU A 698 2.44 -8.93 15.93
CA LEU A 698 2.35 -10.22 15.25
C LEU A 698 3.72 -10.72 14.82
N ARG A 699 4.12 -11.91 15.30
CA ARG A 699 5.26 -12.67 14.76
C ARG A 699 4.92 -14.16 14.73
N LEU A 700 5.29 -14.86 13.66
CA LEU A 700 5.00 -16.28 13.48
C LEU A 700 6.00 -17.15 14.27
N ARG A 701 5.56 -18.29 14.80
CA ARG A 701 6.38 -19.33 15.44
C ARG A 701 5.98 -20.72 14.90
N GLU A 702 6.79 -21.73 15.15
CA GLU A 702 6.53 -23.11 14.69
C GLU A 702 5.30 -23.72 15.41
N ASP A 703 5.10 -23.36 16.68
CA ASP A 703 4.11 -23.89 17.61
C ASP A 703 2.93 -22.95 17.89
N GLY A 704 2.98 -21.71 17.39
CA GLY A 704 1.96 -20.69 17.63
C GLY A 704 2.24 -19.34 16.97
N VAL A 705 1.57 -18.32 17.48
CA VAL A 705 1.67 -16.92 17.02
C VAL A 705 2.02 -16.03 18.19
N ARG A 706 3.09 -15.23 18.12
CA ARG A 706 3.31 -14.14 19.08
C ARG A 706 2.33 -13.01 18.79
N LEU A 707 1.67 -12.52 19.85
CA LEU A 707 0.96 -11.26 19.86
C LEU A 707 1.42 -10.42 21.06
N ASP A 708 1.59 -9.14 20.80
CA ASP A 708 2.02 -8.15 21.78
C ASP A 708 1.42 -6.80 21.36
N PRO A 709 0.13 -6.56 21.64
CA PRO A 709 -0.61 -5.48 21.01
C PRO A 709 -0.42 -4.13 21.72
N MET A 710 -0.43 -3.04 20.95
CA MET A 710 -0.36 -1.67 21.44
C MET A 710 -1.30 -0.73 20.69
N LEU A 711 -1.64 0.43 21.27
CA LEU A 711 -2.51 1.42 20.62
C LEU A 711 -2.05 2.85 20.91
N PRO A 712 -1.68 3.66 19.90
CA PRO A 712 -1.37 5.06 20.11
C PRO A 712 -2.63 5.85 20.54
N PRO A 713 -2.52 6.88 21.40
CA PRO A 713 -3.68 7.61 21.93
C PRO A 713 -4.51 8.31 20.85
N GLN A 714 -3.93 8.61 19.68
CA GLN A 714 -4.62 9.19 18.54
C GLN A 714 -5.65 8.22 17.92
N LEU A 715 -5.43 6.90 18.03
CA LEU A 715 -6.36 5.85 17.58
C LEU A 715 -7.32 5.41 18.71
N ARG A 716 -7.80 6.36 19.53
CA ARG A 716 -8.58 6.16 20.76
C ARG A 716 -9.82 5.23 20.65
N GLU A 717 -10.41 5.10 19.46
CA GLU A 717 -11.59 4.27 19.20
C GLU A 717 -11.24 2.80 18.90
N GLY A 718 -9.94 2.47 18.82
CA GLY A 718 -9.42 1.13 18.60
C GLY A 718 -9.09 0.82 17.14
N VAL A 719 -8.52 -0.37 16.94
CA VAL A 719 -8.23 -0.95 15.62
C VAL A 719 -8.75 -2.37 15.60
N THR A 720 -9.50 -2.76 14.57
CA THR A 720 -9.99 -4.14 14.41
C THR A 720 -9.45 -4.76 13.14
N LEU A 721 -8.67 -5.82 13.28
CA LEU A 721 -8.21 -6.68 12.19
C LEU A 721 -9.10 -7.92 12.15
N THR A 722 -9.68 -8.20 10.99
CA THR A 722 -10.57 -9.35 10.80
C THR A 722 -9.96 -10.38 9.85
N GLY A 723 -10.28 -11.66 10.06
CA GLY A 723 -9.96 -12.72 9.11
C GLY A 723 -8.48 -13.10 8.99
N LEU A 724 -7.66 -12.81 10.00
CA LEU A 724 -6.25 -13.20 10.07
C LEU A 724 -6.09 -14.72 10.05
N ARG A 725 -4.95 -15.21 9.53
CA ARG A 725 -4.72 -16.63 9.22
C ARG A 725 -3.49 -17.20 9.89
N TYR A 726 -3.63 -18.43 10.38
CA TYR A 726 -2.53 -19.25 10.88
C TYR A 726 -2.88 -20.73 10.78
N GLN A 727 -2.09 -21.53 10.05
CA GLN A 727 -2.21 -22.98 9.94
C GLN A 727 -3.66 -23.49 9.78
N GLY A 728 -4.33 -23.02 8.73
CA GLY A 728 -5.73 -23.34 8.40
C GLY A 728 -6.79 -22.64 9.25
N ARG A 729 -6.43 -22.03 10.38
CA ARG A 729 -7.35 -21.29 11.26
C ARG A 729 -7.62 -19.87 10.78
N THR A 730 -8.70 -19.31 11.29
CA THR A 730 -9.08 -17.90 11.12
C THR A 730 -9.31 -17.26 12.49
N TYR A 731 -8.81 -16.05 12.70
CA TYR A 731 -9.00 -15.29 13.94
C TYR A 731 -9.11 -13.78 13.69
N ASP A 732 -9.71 -13.08 14.64
CA ASP A 732 -9.80 -11.62 14.65
C ASP A 732 -9.02 -11.04 15.84
N ILE A 733 -8.56 -9.78 15.70
CA ILE A 733 -7.96 -8.99 16.79
C ILE A 733 -8.67 -7.63 16.84
N ALA A 734 -9.29 -7.29 17.98
CA ALA A 734 -9.81 -5.95 18.26
C ALA A 734 -8.99 -5.29 19.37
N ILE A 735 -8.12 -4.37 18.98
CA ILE A 735 -7.22 -3.61 19.85
C ILE A 735 -8.00 -2.43 20.44
N GLY A 736 -8.32 -2.48 21.73
CA GLY A 736 -8.94 -1.39 22.48
C GLY A 736 -7.94 -0.62 23.35
N PRO A 737 -8.33 0.53 23.92
CA PRO A 737 -7.43 1.48 24.60
C PRO A 737 -6.82 1.01 25.93
N ARG A 738 -7.16 -0.19 26.41
CA ARG A 738 -6.61 -0.85 27.61
C ARG A 738 -6.43 -2.36 27.42
N THR A 739 -7.35 -2.99 26.70
CA THR A 739 -7.35 -4.43 26.42
C THR A 739 -7.56 -4.70 24.94
N THR A 740 -6.99 -5.82 24.48
CA THR A 740 -7.14 -6.34 23.12
C THR A 740 -7.86 -7.67 23.17
N GLN A 741 -8.96 -7.80 22.43
CA GLN A 741 -9.70 -9.05 22.27
C GLN A 741 -9.14 -9.83 21.08
N VAL A 742 -8.68 -11.05 21.29
CA VAL A 742 -8.32 -12.00 20.23
C VAL A 742 -9.38 -13.09 20.20
N ARG A 743 -9.90 -13.42 19.02
CA ARG A 743 -11.04 -14.36 18.87
C ARG A 743 -10.77 -15.38 17.77
N LEU A 744 -10.80 -16.67 18.09
CA LEU A 744 -10.83 -17.73 17.08
C LEU A 744 -12.19 -17.70 16.38
N THR A 745 -12.19 -17.63 15.05
CA THR A 745 -13.42 -17.55 14.24
C THR A 745 -13.64 -18.80 13.39
N SER A 746 -12.58 -19.57 13.10
CA SER A 746 -12.67 -20.89 12.48
C SER A 746 -11.37 -21.69 12.70
N GLY A 747 -11.47 -23.03 12.69
CA GLY A 747 -10.35 -23.95 12.87
C GLY A 747 -10.18 -24.45 14.31
N ALA A 748 -9.14 -25.25 14.54
CA ALA A 748 -8.82 -25.82 15.85
C ALA A 748 -8.07 -24.83 16.76
N PRO A 749 -8.10 -24.99 18.09
CA PRO A 749 -7.30 -24.17 19.01
C PRO A 749 -5.80 -24.12 18.64
N PHE A 750 -5.12 -23.05 19.03
CA PHE A 750 -3.67 -22.88 18.85
C PHE A 750 -3.03 -21.96 19.91
N THR A 751 -1.71 -22.01 20.03
CA THR A 751 -0.94 -21.23 21.01
C THR A 751 -0.78 -19.78 20.57
N LEU A 752 -1.13 -18.84 21.44
CA LEU A 752 -0.67 -17.46 21.38
C LEU A 752 0.49 -17.27 22.37
N HIS A 753 1.64 -16.84 21.86
CA HIS A 753 2.76 -16.40 22.70
C HIS A 753 2.56 -14.94 23.08
N THR A 754 2.65 -14.63 24.37
CA THR A 754 2.48 -13.26 24.90
C THR A 754 3.65 -12.92 25.83
N PRO A 755 3.86 -11.64 26.21
CA PRO A 755 4.85 -11.30 27.24
C PRO A 755 4.61 -12.00 28.59
N ALA A 756 3.38 -12.40 28.88
CA ALA A 756 3.00 -13.16 30.08
C ALA A 756 3.05 -14.69 29.86
N GLY A 757 3.74 -15.16 28.82
CA GLY A 757 3.87 -16.57 28.45
C GLY A 757 2.87 -17.06 27.40
N PRO A 758 2.91 -18.37 27.06
CA PRO A 758 2.00 -19.00 26.10
C PRO A 758 0.59 -19.19 26.65
N ARG A 759 -0.43 -19.01 25.80
CA ARG A 759 -1.85 -19.10 26.13
C ARG A 759 -2.60 -19.80 25.00
N LEU A 760 -3.44 -20.79 25.31
CA LEU A 760 -4.25 -21.48 24.29
C LEU A 760 -5.46 -20.62 23.88
N LEU A 761 -5.54 -20.23 22.61
CA LEU A 761 -6.74 -19.60 22.04
C LEU A 761 -7.71 -20.71 21.58
N SER A 762 -8.72 -21.00 22.42
CA SER A 762 -9.80 -21.95 22.10
C SER A 762 -11.05 -21.28 21.52
N THR A 763 -11.44 -20.12 22.07
CA THR A 763 -12.59 -19.33 21.59
C THR A 763 -12.23 -17.85 21.54
N ALA A 764 -11.83 -17.28 22.69
CA ALA A 764 -11.36 -15.91 22.78
C ALA A 764 -10.37 -15.75 23.94
N LEU A 765 -9.48 -14.76 23.85
CA LEU A 765 -8.57 -14.33 24.90
C LEU A 765 -8.57 -12.80 24.98
N THR A 766 -8.46 -12.28 26.20
CA THR A 766 -8.22 -10.86 26.47
C THR A 766 -6.74 -10.67 26.82
N LEU A 767 -6.05 -9.83 26.05
CA LEU A 767 -4.68 -9.41 26.28
C LEU A 767 -4.66 -7.97 26.81
N PRO A 768 -3.65 -7.55 27.59
CA PRO A 768 -3.40 -6.13 27.84
C PRO A 768 -2.96 -5.45 26.54
N THR A 769 -3.40 -4.20 26.31
CA THR A 769 -2.86 -3.34 25.24
C THR A 769 -1.75 -2.46 25.83
N ARG A 770 -0.52 -2.51 25.28
CA ARG A 770 0.54 -1.58 25.69
C ARG A 770 0.16 -0.14 25.34
N ARG A 771 0.49 0.77 26.26
CA ARG A 771 0.22 2.21 26.20
C ARG A 771 1.45 3.00 26.67
N PRO A 772 2.53 3.07 25.87
CA PRO A 772 3.76 3.76 26.28
C PRO A 772 3.55 5.25 26.57
N ASP A 773 2.56 5.86 25.92
CA ASP A 773 2.12 7.24 26.15
C ASP A 773 1.68 7.52 27.59
N LEU A 774 1.19 6.49 28.29
CA LEU A 774 0.73 6.54 29.68
C LEU A 774 1.84 6.26 30.71
N ALA A 775 3.10 6.06 30.28
CA ALA A 775 4.24 6.01 31.20
C ALA A 775 4.35 7.34 31.98
N PRO A 776 4.70 7.34 33.29
CA PRO A 776 4.80 8.57 34.07
C PRO A 776 5.71 9.64 33.43
N SER A 777 5.28 10.89 33.47
CA SER A 777 6.04 12.05 32.98
C SER A 777 5.59 13.32 33.70
N THR A 778 6.52 14.27 33.88
CA THR A 778 6.23 15.65 34.29
C THR A 778 5.85 16.55 33.09
N ASP A 779 6.01 16.04 31.87
CA ASP A 779 5.64 16.74 30.66
C ASP A 779 4.14 16.56 30.34
N ALA A 780 3.40 17.67 30.35
CA ALA A 780 1.98 17.73 30.12
C ALA A 780 1.61 17.80 28.63
N SER A 781 2.53 18.18 27.74
CA SER A 781 2.30 18.23 26.28
C SER A 781 2.54 16.89 25.58
N ARG A 782 3.33 15.97 26.16
CA ARG A 782 3.60 14.67 25.53
C ARG A 782 2.30 13.92 25.19
N CYS A 783 2.19 13.50 23.93
CA CYS A 783 1.07 12.82 23.29
C CYS A 783 -0.28 13.56 23.33
N ARG A 784 -0.24 14.89 23.43
CA ARG A 784 -1.44 15.74 23.31
C ARG A 784 -1.84 16.02 21.86
N PRO A 785 -3.09 16.48 21.63
CA PRO A 785 -3.48 17.04 20.36
C PRO A 785 -2.63 18.26 20.02
N ALA A 786 -1.85 18.16 18.96
CA ALA A 786 -1.07 19.24 18.38
C ALA A 786 -1.58 19.58 16.97
N THR A 787 -1.61 20.86 16.64
CA THR A 787 -1.95 21.39 15.31
C THR A 787 -0.98 22.48 14.93
N ALA A 788 -0.73 22.66 13.62
CA ALA A 788 0.15 23.72 13.13
C ALA A 788 -0.53 24.51 12.00
N THR A 789 -0.08 25.75 11.78
CA THR A 789 -0.50 26.55 10.61
C THR A 789 -0.13 25.91 9.29
N SER A 790 0.99 25.18 9.26
CA SER A 790 1.41 24.32 8.16
C SER A 790 2.42 23.25 8.62
N GLU A 791 2.69 22.28 7.76
CA GLU A 791 3.54 21.12 8.06
C GLU A 791 4.32 20.71 6.80
N SER A 792 5.65 20.62 6.90
CA SER A 792 6.48 20.03 5.84
C SER A 792 6.18 18.52 5.69
N PRO A 793 6.30 17.94 4.48
CA PRO A 793 6.00 16.51 4.24
C PRO A 793 6.84 15.56 5.13
N GLY A 794 6.19 14.94 6.11
CA GLY A 794 6.80 14.04 7.10
C GLY A 794 7.15 14.70 8.44
N LEU A 795 7.09 16.03 8.54
CA LEU A 795 7.46 16.80 9.72
C LEU A 795 6.20 17.41 10.37
N TYR A 796 5.32 16.53 10.85
CA TYR A 796 3.96 16.85 11.29
C TYR A 796 3.88 17.35 12.74
N ALA A 797 2.87 18.15 13.07
CA ALA A 797 2.68 18.80 14.37
C ALA A 797 2.69 17.83 15.56
N ALA A 798 2.21 16.61 15.35
CA ALA A 798 2.22 15.55 16.37
C ALA A 798 3.63 15.07 16.76
N ALA A 799 4.62 15.25 15.88
CA ALA A 799 6.01 14.85 16.12
C ALA A 799 6.63 15.62 17.29
N ALA A 800 6.40 16.93 17.33
CA ALA A 800 6.89 17.84 18.37
C ALA A 800 6.24 17.66 19.75
N VAL A 801 5.53 16.56 19.97
CA VAL A 801 4.98 16.15 21.27
C VAL A 801 5.01 14.63 21.45
N ASP A 802 5.71 13.86 20.60
CA ASP A 802 5.54 12.40 20.56
C ASP A 802 6.41 11.60 21.55
N GLY A 803 7.32 12.25 22.27
CA GLY A 803 8.24 11.64 23.22
C GLY A 803 9.65 11.33 22.66
N SER A 804 9.88 11.41 21.35
CA SER A 804 11.20 11.25 20.72
C SER A 804 11.77 12.58 20.23
N THR A 805 13.11 12.66 20.14
CA THR A 805 13.87 13.77 19.53
C THR A 805 14.45 13.40 18.15
N ALA A 806 14.22 12.16 17.69
CA ALA A 806 14.51 11.70 16.32
C ALA A 806 13.39 12.05 15.32
N THR A 807 12.24 12.47 15.83
CA THR A 807 11.12 13.07 15.11
C THR A 807 11.12 14.61 15.30
N ALA A 808 10.42 15.33 14.43
CA ALA A 808 10.26 16.79 14.53
C ALA A 808 9.03 17.28 13.75
N TRP A 809 8.41 18.38 14.20
CA TRP A 809 7.56 19.24 13.37
C TRP A 809 8.41 20.32 12.71
N SER A 810 8.11 20.67 11.46
CA SER A 810 8.60 21.89 10.82
C SER A 810 7.53 22.44 9.86
N PRO A 811 7.35 23.77 9.74
CA PRO A 811 6.45 24.34 8.73
C PRO A 811 6.91 24.06 7.28
N ASP A 812 6.04 24.35 6.32
CA ASP A 812 6.33 24.29 4.87
C ASP A 812 6.94 25.59 4.31
N GLY A 813 7.53 26.42 5.18
CA GLY A 813 8.18 27.68 4.80
C GLY A 813 8.74 28.47 5.98
N ALA A 814 9.15 29.72 5.74
CA ALA A 814 9.95 30.54 6.68
C ALA A 814 9.29 30.90 8.03
N THR A 815 8.01 30.60 8.26
CA THR A 815 7.30 30.92 9.51
C THR A 815 6.17 29.94 9.75
N GLY A 816 6.06 29.44 10.98
CA GLY A 816 5.00 28.51 11.38
C GLY A 816 4.60 28.69 12.83
N THR A 817 3.37 28.29 13.15
CA THR A 817 2.83 28.32 14.51
C THR A 817 2.27 26.96 14.88
N LEU A 818 2.93 26.29 15.83
CA LEU A 818 2.50 25.05 16.47
C LEU A 818 1.64 25.39 17.70
N THR A 819 0.51 24.73 17.89
CA THR A 819 -0.42 24.89 19.03
C THR A 819 -0.78 23.52 19.61
N VAL A 820 -0.74 23.38 20.94
CA VAL A 820 -0.97 22.11 21.66
C VAL A 820 -2.02 22.30 22.77
N ASP A 821 -3.05 21.46 22.80
CA ASP A 821 -4.03 21.40 23.91
C ASP A 821 -3.55 20.45 25.00
N LEU A 822 -3.12 20.98 26.15
CA LEU A 822 -2.69 20.20 27.32
C LEU A 822 -3.84 19.38 27.94
N GLY A 823 -5.08 19.56 27.48
CA GLY A 823 -6.27 18.84 27.90
C GLY A 823 -6.80 19.23 29.29
N ARG A 824 -6.01 19.95 30.09
CA ARG A 824 -6.38 20.53 31.38
C ARG A 824 -5.84 21.95 31.52
N THR A 825 -6.67 22.85 32.04
CA THR A 825 -6.22 24.19 32.45
C THR A 825 -5.39 24.08 33.73
N GLY A 826 -4.17 24.60 33.73
CA GLY A 826 -3.25 24.54 34.88
C GLY A 826 -2.11 25.54 34.76
N ALA A 827 -1.40 25.80 35.86
CA ALA A 827 -0.24 26.68 35.86
C ALA A 827 0.95 26.02 35.13
N VAL A 828 1.55 26.73 34.18
CA VAL A 828 2.73 26.25 33.45
C VAL A 828 4.00 26.68 34.18
N ALA A 829 4.73 25.71 34.74
CA ALA A 829 5.98 25.93 35.45
C ALA A 829 7.16 26.11 34.48
N ALA A 830 7.18 25.38 33.36
CA ALA A 830 8.18 25.49 32.31
C ALA A 830 7.56 25.24 30.92
N PHE A 831 8.09 25.90 29.90
CA PHE A 831 7.69 25.73 28.50
C PHE A 831 8.95 25.79 27.63
N ALA A 832 9.40 24.64 27.16
CA ALA A 832 10.73 24.44 26.57
C ALA A 832 10.65 23.70 25.23
N PRO A 833 10.76 24.40 24.08
CA PRO A 833 10.97 23.77 22.78
C PRO A 833 12.43 23.28 22.64
N GLU A 834 12.58 22.05 22.17
CA GLU A 834 13.84 21.54 21.61
C GLU A 834 13.83 21.76 20.10
N TRP A 835 14.81 22.45 19.55
CA TRP A 835 14.82 22.82 18.12
C TRP A 835 15.42 21.73 17.23
N THR A 836 15.06 21.74 15.94
CA THR A 836 15.86 21.11 14.88
C THR A 836 17.26 21.73 14.79
N ASP A 837 18.18 21.10 14.06
CA ASP A 837 19.55 21.60 13.90
C ASP A 837 19.60 23.00 13.26
N VAL A 838 18.67 23.29 12.33
CA VAL A 838 18.34 24.66 11.91
C VAL A 838 17.60 25.37 13.05
N ARG A 839 18.27 26.31 13.71
CA ARG A 839 17.70 27.12 14.81
C ARG A 839 16.83 28.28 14.29
N PRO A 840 15.82 28.72 15.06
CA PRO A 840 14.98 29.85 14.67
C PRO A 840 15.74 31.18 14.76
N ALA A 841 15.57 32.03 13.74
CA ALA A 841 16.05 33.42 13.76
C ALA A 841 15.26 34.26 14.77
N SER A 842 14.00 33.91 15.02
CA SER A 842 13.23 34.36 16.18
C SER A 842 12.08 33.40 16.48
N TYR A 843 11.62 33.38 17.73
CA TYR A 843 10.46 32.60 18.14
C TYR A 843 9.63 33.35 19.19
N ARG A 844 8.38 32.93 19.37
CA ARG A 844 7.50 33.37 20.47
C ARG A 844 6.90 32.17 21.17
N LEU A 845 6.87 32.23 22.50
CA LEU A 845 6.16 31.28 23.36
C LEU A 845 4.92 31.97 23.91
N GLU A 846 3.75 31.42 23.63
CA GLU A 846 2.45 32.02 23.92
C GLU A 846 1.57 30.99 24.65
N THR A 847 0.79 31.44 25.63
CA THR A 847 -0.13 30.61 26.44
C THR A 847 -1.56 31.13 26.35
N SER A 848 -2.53 30.22 26.41
CA SER A 848 -3.96 30.56 26.46
C SER A 848 -4.74 29.66 27.41
N ALA A 849 -5.69 30.24 28.15
CA ALA A 849 -6.64 29.50 28.97
C ALA A 849 -7.91 29.08 28.19
N ASP A 850 -8.22 29.73 27.06
CA ASP A 850 -9.47 29.58 26.30
C ASP A 850 -9.29 29.34 24.79
N GLY A 851 -8.04 29.29 24.31
CA GLY A 851 -7.64 29.14 22.90
C GLY A 851 -7.84 30.40 22.04
N ARG A 852 -8.41 31.47 22.59
CA ARG A 852 -8.79 32.70 21.87
C ARG A 852 -7.90 33.86 22.23
N ARG A 853 -7.67 34.08 23.53
CA ARG A 853 -6.76 35.11 24.04
C ARG A 853 -5.39 34.49 24.29
N TRP A 854 -4.38 34.98 23.56
CA TRP A 854 -3.01 34.51 23.61
C TRP A 854 -2.14 35.57 24.28
N GLU A 855 -1.34 35.17 25.26
CA GLU A 855 -0.42 36.04 25.99
C GLU A 855 0.99 35.45 26.02
N PRO A 856 2.07 36.26 25.98
CA PRO A 856 3.44 35.76 26.08
C PRO A 856 3.66 34.95 27.36
N PHE A 857 4.30 33.79 27.22
CA PHE A 857 4.54 32.87 28.34
C PHE A 857 5.27 33.54 29.50
N ARG A 858 4.80 33.24 30.72
CA ARG A 858 5.44 33.57 31.99
C ARG A 858 5.34 32.36 32.92
N VAL A 859 6.34 32.12 33.75
CA VAL A 859 6.29 31.05 34.76
C VAL A 859 5.09 31.26 35.68
N GLY A 860 4.28 30.23 35.85
CA GLY A 860 3.02 30.27 36.60
C GLY A 860 1.80 30.73 35.79
N ALA A 861 1.94 31.06 34.51
CA ALA A 861 0.79 31.40 33.65
C ALA A 861 -0.20 30.23 33.57
N VAL A 862 -1.49 30.53 33.77
CA VAL A 862 -2.57 29.52 33.72
C VAL A 862 -2.95 29.28 32.25
N ALA A 863 -2.63 28.10 31.75
CA ALA A 863 -2.86 27.71 30.36
C ALA A 863 -3.62 26.38 30.27
N ARG A 864 -4.46 26.27 29.24
CA ARG A 864 -4.91 24.99 28.69
C ARG A 864 -4.18 24.70 27.38
N GLU A 865 -4.02 25.71 26.53
CA GLU A 865 -3.30 25.59 25.27
C GLU A 865 -1.99 26.36 25.34
N VAL A 866 -0.95 25.81 24.69
CA VAL A 866 0.34 26.46 24.50
C VAL A 866 0.66 26.58 23.03
N ARG A 867 1.51 27.55 22.67
CA ARG A 867 1.83 27.86 21.29
C ARG A 867 3.29 28.27 21.13
N VAL A 868 3.93 27.71 20.10
CA VAL A 868 5.25 28.13 19.62
C VAL A 868 5.08 28.70 18.22
N THR A 869 5.38 29.99 18.06
CA THR A 869 5.55 30.59 16.73
C THR A 869 7.04 30.65 16.43
N VAL A 870 7.49 30.06 15.31
CA VAL A 870 8.89 30.08 14.86
C VAL A 870 9.02 30.88 13.57
N ARG A 871 10.19 31.51 13.39
CA ARG A 871 10.62 32.13 12.14
C ARG A 871 12.05 31.70 11.82
N SER A 872 12.24 31.12 10.64
CA SER A 872 13.52 30.72 10.07
C SER A 872 14.34 31.93 9.59
N ALA A 873 15.64 31.72 9.37
CA ALA A 873 16.47 32.68 8.65
C ALA A 873 16.23 32.60 7.12
N ASP A 874 16.21 31.38 6.58
CA ASP A 874 15.88 31.06 5.18
C ASP A 874 14.47 30.42 5.09
N ALA A 875 13.81 30.54 3.94
CA ALA A 875 12.58 29.81 3.64
C ALA A 875 12.84 28.36 3.17
N GLY A 876 14.00 28.09 2.55
CA GLY A 876 14.38 26.75 2.07
C GLY A 876 14.86 25.82 3.18
N GLU A 877 15.32 26.37 4.31
CA GLU A 877 15.72 25.63 5.51
C GLU A 877 14.77 25.97 6.68
N PRO A 878 13.56 25.36 6.74
CA PRO A 878 12.57 25.69 7.75
C PRO A 878 12.96 25.12 9.13
N THR A 879 13.11 26.03 10.10
CA THR A 879 13.35 25.68 11.51
C THR A 879 12.12 25.00 12.12
N GLY A 880 12.35 23.93 12.88
CA GLY A 880 11.32 23.11 13.49
C GLY A 880 11.53 22.87 14.98
N VAL A 881 10.59 22.13 15.57
CA VAL A 881 10.64 21.65 16.97
C VAL A 881 10.76 20.13 16.94
N ARG A 882 11.81 19.59 17.56
CA ARG A 882 12.00 18.16 17.80
C ARG A 882 10.99 17.65 18.81
N GLU A 883 11.01 18.22 20.01
CA GLU A 883 10.10 17.89 21.11
C GLU A 883 9.72 19.17 21.87
N LEU A 884 8.48 19.25 22.35
CA LEU A 884 7.96 20.42 23.08
C LEU A 884 7.53 20.03 24.48
N ARG A 885 8.34 20.39 25.48
CA ARG A 885 8.13 20.00 26.88
C ARG A 885 7.44 21.11 27.67
N VAL A 886 6.32 20.79 28.31
CA VAL A 886 5.51 21.73 29.10
C VAL A 886 5.27 21.16 30.49
N THR A 887 5.94 21.68 31.50
CA THR A 887 5.74 21.23 32.88
C THR A 887 4.52 21.91 33.50
N GLN A 888 3.53 21.10 33.90
CA GLN A 888 2.49 21.50 34.86
C GLN A 888 2.70 20.71 36.16
N PRO A 889 2.55 21.33 37.34
CA PRO A 889 2.57 20.63 38.63
C PRO A 889 1.29 19.80 38.88
#